data_AF-A0A517VP11-F1
#
_entry.id   AF-A0A517VP11-F1
#
_cell.length_a   1.000
_cell.length_b   1.000
_cell.length_c   1.000
_cell.angle_alpha   90.00
_cell.angle_beta   90.00
_cell.angle_gamma   90.00
#
_symmetry.space_group_name_H-M   'P 1'
#
loop_
_entity.id
_entity.type
_entity.pdbx_description
1 polymer ?
#
loop_
_entity_poly.entity_id
_entity_poly.type
_entity_poly.pdbx_seq_one_letter_code
_entity_poly.pdbx_strand_id
1 'polypeptide(L)'
;MDEKDNDFDLGIGSVFYPGILKIQSAEYIRSHGIAPDVCTIDMVPQSLNPKDKDYVKIEPEGYLIFQFDTEKLEKDGITVTKKRRQIVLQGCRVDLAAVSRSENSEVWKIPVFDRRWRWKFGSYSGHWNIKKNGIIEKRKEKTVRELADMCLEAMGEVKYETKALDELEKNKKLPYRKKVRPEVHWDRIPPAQALHDLLTPLGYRICLGWDEVVRICKFGEGALLPITDDLMTGSFELNLPETPSSISVIGNITMHEAAWELEAVGLDIDGEWKPINHLSYIPIDQFKNVGWHLTRPPNFGGLETTLDEIINNKTIKPEVKERRKEQLKLARETVFRCYRLKYPVGTKEDKKQRLVYDRLGFRVGVGLTNGKRRGEDKAFDKLLEKYEAAGRKLYEKQKPILPGPKQKNPKTGKLEDYELKEFEQVLPCFETRAELGIDPFTGMLARKPTIMTGSFYSGRKEYNTLITEFIQRDLYEIIPEFGIIKFQQPMMRMGQAKLKVGKKNREPETCLPFPADLRILIAVPLKSVEGEISRFVYEHEIPKKFRNKPISIPSGLEDNPRKIDLNVGTKVVVDEQITLAYQAKYKFQKNTKTDKIEIVQTDVLTNFKTEELEKLALAQADVELINLELEDGGSGTYAGLIKVNLDGALQQVAIRLDTQGGMKTTLSLNREVNITVPDFNERQRNQHLKEMIKIYNQTVDKTKKVKPKG
;
A
#
# COMPACT_ATOMS: atom_id res chain seq x y z
N MET A 1 -14.96 65.86 3.90
CA MET A 1 -14.11 64.68 4.11
C MET A 1 -12.72 65.18 3.92
N ASP A 2 -12.07 65.57 5.01
CA ASP A 2 -10.69 66.04 5.00
C ASP A 2 -9.79 64.88 4.55
N GLU A 3 -8.98 65.12 3.52
CA GLU A 3 -7.87 64.26 3.14
C GLU A 3 -6.94 64.17 4.35
N LYS A 4 -7.08 63.10 5.14
CA LYS A 4 -6.04 62.72 6.09
C LYS A 4 -4.82 62.40 5.24
N ASP A 5 -3.83 63.27 5.28
CA ASP A 5 -2.47 62.99 4.84
C ASP A 5 -2.06 61.63 5.43
N ASN A 6 -2.00 60.60 4.59
CA ASN A 6 -1.45 59.30 4.95
C ASN A 6 0.05 59.49 5.07
N ASP A 7 0.49 59.89 6.26
CA ASP A 7 1.88 60.01 6.68
C ASP A 7 2.46 58.58 6.78
N PHE A 8 2.81 58.00 5.63
CA PHE A 8 3.48 56.71 5.58
C PHE A 8 4.90 56.90 6.14
N ASP A 9 5.17 56.32 7.31
CA ASP A 9 6.50 56.26 7.90
C ASP A 9 7.49 55.72 6.85
N LEU A 10 8.39 56.58 6.34
CA LEU A 10 9.47 56.19 5.42
C LEU A 10 10.50 55.36 6.20
N GLY A 11 10.29 54.05 6.27
CA GLY A 11 11.23 53.12 6.88
C GLY A 11 12.25 52.57 5.89
N ILE A 12 13.49 52.40 6.34
CA ILE A 12 14.57 51.78 5.55
C ILE A 12 14.80 50.36 6.07
N GLY A 13 14.61 49.38 5.17
CA GLY A 13 14.90 47.98 5.40
C GLY A 13 16.37 47.64 5.08
N SER A 14 16.93 46.71 5.83
CA SER A 14 18.24 46.11 5.54
C SER A 14 18.26 44.62 5.87
N VAL A 15 19.07 43.87 5.13
CA VAL A 15 19.31 42.45 5.34
C VAL A 15 20.80 42.21 5.47
N PHE A 16 21.19 41.34 6.40
CA PHE A 16 22.58 40.99 6.65
C PHE A 16 22.78 39.48 6.70
N TYR A 17 23.84 39.00 6.05
CA TYR A 17 24.36 37.63 6.18
C TYR A 17 25.91 37.66 6.23
N PRO A 18 26.56 36.93 7.17
CA PRO A 18 28.02 36.91 7.29
C PRO A 18 28.74 36.57 5.98
N GLY A 19 29.57 37.51 5.54
CA GLY A 19 30.41 37.37 4.35
C GLY A 19 29.77 37.80 3.03
N ILE A 20 28.50 38.21 3.01
CA ILE A 20 27.90 38.89 1.85
C ILE A 20 28.04 40.41 2.04
N LEU A 21 28.82 41.05 1.16
CA LEU A 21 29.17 42.47 1.31
C LEU A 21 28.01 43.42 0.98
N LYS A 22 27.27 43.14 -0.10
CA LYS A 22 26.22 44.02 -0.61
C LYS A 22 25.01 43.25 -1.13
N ILE A 23 23.93 43.28 -0.35
CA ILE A 23 22.62 42.71 -0.71
C ILE A 23 21.81 43.80 -1.42
N GLN A 24 21.32 43.51 -2.62
CA GLN A 24 20.45 44.41 -3.39
C GLN A 24 18.98 44.19 -3.02
N SER A 25 18.54 42.94 -2.96
CA SER A 25 17.21 42.55 -2.56
C SER A 25 17.25 41.19 -1.87
N ALA A 26 16.22 40.92 -1.07
CA ALA A 26 16.08 39.63 -0.40
C ALA A 26 14.60 39.28 -0.28
N GLU A 27 14.29 38.00 -0.47
CA GLU A 27 12.95 37.46 -0.27
C GLU A 27 13.04 36.24 0.64
N TYR A 28 12.53 36.36 1.86
CA TYR A 28 12.43 35.27 2.81
C TYR A 28 11.02 34.73 2.84
N ILE A 29 10.88 33.43 2.54
CA ILE A 29 9.61 32.74 2.59
C ILE A 29 9.66 31.73 3.73
N ARG A 30 8.74 31.90 4.66
CA ARG A 30 8.54 31.03 5.80
C ARG A 30 7.27 30.22 5.69
N SER A 31 7.34 28.90 5.88
CA SER A 31 6.18 28.01 5.83
C SER A 31 6.18 26.92 6.92
N HIS A 32 5.00 26.33 7.13
CA HIS A 32 4.84 25.14 7.97
C HIS A 32 5.62 23.93 7.44
N GLY A 33 5.88 23.00 8.35
CA GLY A 33 6.42 21.68 8.05
C GLY A 33 7.92 21.56 8.22
N ILE A 34 8.46 20.49 7.65
CA ILE A 34 9.85 20.06 7.87
C ILE A 34 10.84 20.60 6.84
N ALA A 35 10.34 21.15 5.74
CA ALA A 35 11.19 21.78 4.74
C ALA A 35 11.80 23.06 5.34
N PRO A 36 13.07 23.36 5.04
CA PRO A 36 13.66 24.61 5.46
C PRO A 36 12.99 25.80 4.78
N ASP A 37 12.84 26.89 5.53
CA ASP A 37 12.53 28.19 4.95
C ASP A 37 13.68 28.64 4.05
N VAL A 38 13.36 29.46 3.06
CA VAL A 38 14.33 29.92 2.06
C VAL A 38 14.35 31.44 2.04
N CYS A 39 15.52 32.03 2.27
CA CYS A 39 15.82 33.40 1.89
C CYS A 39 16.56 33.40 0.56
N THR A 40 15.95 33.95 -0.48
CA THR A 40 16.64 34.21 -1.74
C THR A 40 17.27 35.60 -1.66
N ILE A 41 18.59 35.66 -1.67
CA ILE A 41 19.36 36.91 -1.64
C ILE A 41 19.87 37.21 -3.04
N ASP A 42 19.55 38.38 -3.57
CA ASP A 42 20.19 38.93 -4.76
C ASP A 42 21.29 39.89 -4.30
N MET A 43 22.55 39.57 -4.65
CA MET A 43 23.72 40.35 -4.25
C MET A 43 24.55 40.81 -5.45
N VAL A 44 25.32 41.88 -5.22
CA VAL A 44 26.35 42.30 -6.17
C VAL A 44 27.49 41.28 -6.15
N PRO A 45 28.02 40.87 -7.32
CA PRO A 45 29.17 39.96 -7.39
C PRO A 45 30.34 40.48 -6.54
N GLN A 46 30.96 39.59 -5.77
CA GLN A 46 32.15 39.87 -4.98
C GLN A 46 33.24 38.83 -5.30
N SER A 47 34.50 39.13 -5.01
CA SER A 47 35.56 38.16 -5.28
C SER A 47 35.42 36.91 -4.40
N LEU A 48 35.50 35.73 -5.03
CA LEU A 48 35.62 34.43 -4.36
C LEU A 48 37.05 33.91 -4.34
N ASN A 49 38.01 34.65 -4.90
CA ASN A 49 39.41 34.27 -4.94
C ASN A 49 40.12 34.72 -3.65
N PRO A 50 40.62 33.80 -2.81
CA PRO A 50 41.28 34.16 -1.54
C PRO A 50 42.51 35.06 -1.67
N LYS A 51 43.03 35.26 -2.90
CA LYS A 51 44.18 36.15 -3.18
C LYS A 51 43.79 37.61 -3.40
N ASP A 52 42.54 37.89 -3.71
CA ASP A 52 42.09 39.25 -4.01
C ASP A 52 41.93 40.04 -2.69
N LYS A 53 42.26 41.33 -2.71
CA LYS A 53 42.20 42.19 -1.50
C LYS A 53 40.79 42.34 -0.95
N ASP A 54 39.79 42.25 -1.82
CA ASP A 54 38.37 42.40 -1.48
C ASP A 54 37.69 41.05 -1.19
N TYR A 55 38.46 39.97 -1.05
CA TYR A 55 37.93 38.65 -0.72
C TYR A 55 37.37 38.63 0.70
N VAL A 56 36.06 38.41 0.79
CA VAL A 56 35.39 38.06 2.04
C VAL A 56 34.75 36.69 1.87
N LYS A 57 35.18 35.74 2.70
CA LYS A 57 34.64 34.39 2.71
C LYS A 57 33.17 34.44 3.13
N ILE A 58 32.29 33.94 2.26
CA ILE A 58 30.90 33.69 2.61
C ILE A 58 30.89 32.50 3.58
N GLU A 59 30.43 32.73 4.81
CA GLU A 59 30.37 31.63 5.78
C GLU A 59 29.28 30.65 5.35
N PRO A 60 29.58 29.34 5.30
CA PRO A 60 28.60 28.35 4.87
C PRO A 60 27.45 28.22 5.88
N GLU A 61 27.72 28.50 7.15
CA GLU A 61 26.74 28.54 8.23
C GLU A 61 26.88 29.86 8.99
N GLY A 62 25.76 30.55 9.21
CA GLY A 62 25.74 31.88 9.79
C GLY A 62 24.37 32.24 10.36
N TYR A 63 24.11 33.54 10.40
CA TYR A 63 22.84 34.10 10.85
C TYR A 63 22.30 35.06 9.79
N LEU A 64 20.99 35.15 9.69
CA LEU A 64 20.31 36.07 8.79
C LEU A 64 19.56 37.11 9.63
N ILE A 65 19.81 38.39 9.37
CA ILE A 65 19.15 39.49 10.08
C ILE A 65 18.32 40.29 9.09
N PHE A 66 17.03 40.43 9.38
CA PHE A 66 16.17 41.45 8.78
C PHE A 66 16.01 42.59 9.78
N GLN A 67 16.29 43.81 9.34
CA GLN A 67 16.16 45.00 10.16
C GLN A 67 15.33 46.03 9.41
N PHE A 68 14.42 46.68 10.14
CA PHE A 68 13.59 47.77 9.61
C PHE A 68 13.61 48.92 10.61
N ASP A 69 14.16 50.05 10.18
CA ASP A 69 14.25 51.27 10.96
C ASP A 69 13.18 52.25 10.47
N THR A 70 12.22 52.61 11.34
CA THR A 70 11.24 53.67 11.04
C THR A 70 11.68 54.97 11.69
N GLU A 71 11.77 56.03 10.90
CA GLU A 71 12.02 57.39 11.39
C GLU A 71 10.70 58.16 11.38
N LYS A 72 10.21 58.55 12.56
CA LYS A 72 9.13 59.53 12.66
C LYS A 72 9.73 60.92 12.71
N LEU A 73 9.41 61.75 11.70
CA LEU A 73 9.73 63.16 11.68
C LEU A 73 8.55 63.93 12.28
N GLU A 74 8.63 64.36 13.54
CA GLU A 74 7.70 65.36 14.05
C GLU A 74 8.00 66.72 13.40
N LYS A 75 7.05 67.25 12.62
CA LYS A 75 7.04 68.66 12.22
C LYS A 75 6.98 69.51 13.50
N ASP A 76 7.86 70.52 13.59
CA ASP A 76 7.89 71.61 14.58
C ASP A 76 8.85 71.55 15.80
N GLY A 77 9.80 70.61 15.94
CA GLY A 77 10.79 70.77 17.04
C GLY A 77 11.68 69.64 17.53
N ILE A 78 11.71 68.49 16.85
CA ILE A 78 12.77 67.46 16.86
C ILE A 78 12.87 66.60 18.14
N THR A 79 12.06 65.54 18.22
CA THR A 79 12.52 64.23 18.74
C THR A 79 12.38 63.18 17.64
N VAL A 80 13.48 62.79 17.00
CA VAL A 80 13.49 61.66 16.03
C VAL A 80 13.43 60.36 16.83
N THR A 81 12.24 59.79 16.98
CA THR A 81 12.11 58.47 17.59
C THR A 81 12.41 57.41 16.53
N LYS A 82 13.64 56.87 16.54
CA LYS A 82 14.00 55.73 15.69
C LYS A 82 13.49 54.45 16.34
N LYS A 83 12.50 53.80 15.74
CA LYS A 83 12.05 52.48 16.17
C LYS A 83 12.67 51.42 15.26
N ARG A 84 13.61 50.65 15.82
CA ARG A 84 14.22 49.51 15.14
C ARG A 84 13.44 48.24 15.41
N ARG A 85 12.97 47.58 14.37
CA ARG A 85 12.45 46.20 14.43
C ARG A 85 13.49 45.26 13.81
N GLN A 86 13.75 44.14 14.46
CA GLN A 86 14.73 43.18 13.99
C GLN A 86 14.21 41.74 14.14
N ILE A 87 14.49 40.93 13.13
CA ILE A 87 14.32 39.48 13.14
C ILE A 87 15.70 38.88 12.92
N VAL A 88 16.10 37.96 13.80
CA VAL A 88 17.38 37.25 13.74
C VAL A 88 17.09 35.77 13.61
N LEU A 89 17.63 35.15 12.58
CA LEU A 89 17.56 33.70 12.32
C LEU A 89 18.95 33.12 12.49
N GLN A 90 19.09 32.09 13.32
CA GLN A 90 20.38 31.44 13.58
C GLN A 90 20.52 30.11 12.86
N GLY A 91 21.76 29.67 12.62
CA GLY A 91 22.05 28.38 12.00
C GLY A 91 21.66 28.30 10.53
N CYS A 92 21.57 29.45 9.86
CA CYS A 92 21.24 29.56 8.45
C CYS A 92 22.39 29.07 7.57
N ARG A 93 22.09 28.36 6.49
CA ARG A 93 23.10 27.79 5.58
C ARG A 93 22.91 28.27 4.15
N VAL A 94 24.00 28.74 3.54
CA VAL A 94 24.05 29.06 2.10
C VAL A 94 24.01 27.77 1.28
N ASP A 95 23.19 27.77 0.23
CA ASP A 95 23.13 26.72 -0.78
C ASP A 95 23.85 27.15 -2.08
N LEU A 96 23.62 26.44 -3.19
CA LEU A 96 24.27 26.75 -4.46
C LEU A 96 23.85 28.12 -5.01
N ALA A 97 24.81 29.02 -5.18
CA ALA A 97 24.61 30.31 -5.83
C ALA A 97 24.35 30.14 -7.34
N ALA A 98 23.33 30.83 -7.86
CA ALA A 98 23.07 30.95 -9.29
C ALA A 98 23.51 32.33 -9.78
N VAL A 99 24.24 32.38 -10.89
CA VAL A 99 24.68 33.63 -11.51
C VAL A 99 23.74 33.96 -12.66
N SER A 100 23.15 35.16 -12.64
CA SER A 100 22.40 35.71 -13.75
C SER A 100 23.16 36.91 -14.33
N ARG A 101 23.39 36.88 -15.65
CA ARG A 101 24.03 37.99 -16.38
C ARG A 101 23.03 38.57 -17.36
N SER A 102 22.79 39.86 -17.25
CA SER A 102 22.17 40.70 -18.27
C SER A 102 23.25 41.49 -19.01
N GLU A 103 22.88 42.21 -20.07
CA GLU A 103 23.82 43.07 -20.82
C GLU A 103 24.51 44.12 -19.93
N ASN A 104 23.81 44.60 -18.90
CA ASN A 104 24.25 45.74 -18.09
C ASN A 104 24.49 45.40 -16.61
N SER A 105 24.18 44.17 -16.17
CA SER A 105 24.35 43.78 -14.77
C SER A 105 24.59 42.29 -14.60
N GLU A 106 25.46 41.94 -13.66
CA GLU A 106 25.61 40.59 -13.14
C GLU A 106 25.05 40.58 -11.72
N VAL A 107 24.12 39.67 -11.44
CA VAL A 107 23.48 39.52 -10.12
C VAL A 107 23.63 38.07 -9.69
N TRP A 108 24.08 37.88 -8.45
CA TRP A 108 24.17 36.55 -7.85
C TRP A 108 22.95 36.30 -6.98
N LYS A 109 22.25 35.21 -7.27
CA LYS A 109 21.09 34.75 -6.53
C LYS A 109 21.50 33.60 -5.63
N ILE A 110 21.44 33.81 -4.32
CA ILE A 110 21.92 32.88 -3.31
C ILE A 110 20.74 32.45 -2.43
N PRO A 111 20.32 31.17 -2.48
CA PRO A 111 19.39 30.63 -1.51
C PRO A 111 20.09 30.41 -0.17
N VAL A 112 19.47 30.86 0.91
CA VAL A 112 19.90 30.64 2.29
C VAL A 112 18.79 29.92 3.03
N PHE A 113 19.07 28.72 3.53
CA PHE A 113 18.12 27.91 4.28
C PHE A 113 18.18 28.21 5.78
N ASP A 114 17.04 28.18 6.46
CA ASP A 114 17.00 28.21 7.93
C ASP A 114 17.55 26.92 8.56
N ARG A 115 17.68 26.88 9.90
CA ARG A 115 18.27 25.75 10.62
C ARG A 115 17.64 24.38 10.35
N ARG A 116 16.41 24.31 9.80
CA ARG A 116 15.76 23.05 9.43
C ARG A 116 16.45 22.35 8.27
N TRP A 117 17.40 22.98 7.58
CA TRP A 117 18.26 22.26 6.64
C TRP A 117 18.95 21.05 7.31
N ARG A 118 19.13 21.08 8.64
CA ARG A 118 19.67 19.99 9.45
C ARG A 118 18.70 18.82 9.63
N TRP A 119 17.39 19.08 9.59
CA TRP A 119 16.31 18.11 9.86
C TRP A 119 16.22 16.99 8.85
N LYS A 120 16.77 17.19 7.64
CA LYS A 120 16.87 16.15 6.62
C LYS A 120 17.93 15.08 6.94
N PHE A 121 18.78 15.33 7.94
CA PHE A 121 19.83 14.42 8.36
C PHE A 121 19.45 13.70 9.66
N GLY A 122 20.21 12.65 9.97
CA GLY A 122 19.93 11.74 11.06
C GLY A 122 19.09 10.55 10.61
N SER A 123 19.02 9.56 11.49
CA SER A 123 18.21 8.36 11.28
C SER A 123 17.61 7.94 12.60
N TYR A 124 16.29 7.77 12.62
CA TYR A 124 15.59 7.25 13.77
C TYR A 124 15.01 5.88 13.44
N SER A 125 15.03 4.98 14.41
CA SER A 125 14.52 3.63 14.22
C SER A 125 13.80 3.16 15.48
N GLY A 126 12.63 2.57 15.29
CA GLY A 126 11.78 2.14 16.38
C GLY A 126 10.45 1.63 15.86
N HIS A 127 9.85 0.71 16.61
CA HIS A 127 8.51 0.20 16.31
C HIS A 127 7.70 0.29 17.59
N TRP A 128 6.75 1.24 17.62
CA TRP A 128 5.96 1.63 18.79
C TRP A 128 4.48 1.40 18.56
N ASN A 129 3.72 1.34 19.66
CA ASN A 129 2.29 1.04 19.66
C ASN A 129 1.92 -0.23 18.88
N ILE A 130 2.84 -1.21 18.85
CA ILE A 130 2.61 -2.50 18.21
C ILE A 130 1.38 -3.12 18.84
N LYS A 131 0.37 -3.36 18.01
CA LYS A 131 -0.81 -4.08 18.44
C LYS A 131 -0.51 -5.57 18.36
N LYS A 132 -0.61 -6.25 19.49
CA LYS A 132 -0.69 -7.70 19.59
C LYS A 132 -2.07 -8.02 20.13
N ASN A 133 -2.90 -8.62 19.30
CA ASN A 133 -4.27 -9.03 19.64
C ASN A 133 -5.23 -7.84 19.79
N GLY A 134 -5.03 -6.77 19.01
CA GLY A 134 -5.73 -5.49 19.18
C GLY A 134 -5.32 -4.72 20.44
N ILE A 135 -4.53 -5.33 21.33
CA ILE A 135 -4.00 -4.72 22.54
C ILE A 135 -2.60 -4.21 22.26
N ILE A 136 -2.34 -2.94 22.59
CA ILE A 136 -1.01 -2.38 22.45
C ILE A 136 -0.08 -3.04 23.45
N GLU A 137 1.08 -3.51 22.99
CA GLU A 137 2.10 -4.07 23.87
C GLU A 137 2.52 -3.01 24.88
N LYS A 138 2.18 -3.19 26.17
CA LYS A 138 2.34 -2.17 27.23
C LYS A 138 3.73 -1.54 27.30
N ARG A 139 4.79 -2.30 27.01
CA ARG A 139 6.18 -1.80 27.00
C ARG A 139 6.49 -0.84 25.84
N LYS A 140 5.68 -0.90 24.77
CA LYS A 140 5.79 -0.10 23.54
C LYS A 140 4.64 0.89 23.39
N GLU A 141 3.74 0.97 24.36
CA GLU A 141 2.68 1.98 24.39
C GLU A 141 3.34 3.36 24.54
N LYS A 142 3.16 4.21 23.53
CA LYS A 142 3.67 5.56 23.48
C LYS A 142 2.61 6.52 23.00
N THR A 143 2.50 7.65 23.69
CA THR A 143 1.56 8.69 23.28
C THR A 143 2.02 9.39 22.01
N VAL A 144 1.11 10.03 21.27
CA VAL A 144 1.50 10.83 20.09
C VAL A 144 2.48 11.92 20.52
N ARG A 145 2.27 12.51 21.70
CA ARG A 145 3.16 13.51 22.28
C ARG A 145 4.54 12.94 22.60
N GLU A 146 4.61 11.78 23.26
CA GLU A 146 5.89 11.11 23.54
C GLU A 146 6.63 10.75 22.26
N LEU A 147 5.92 10.22 21.24
CA LEU A 147 6.50 9.93 19.94
C LEU A 147 7.02 11.20 19.26
N ALA A 148 6.30 12.31 19.38
CA ALA A 148 6.72 13.59 18.83
C ALA A 148 7.96 14.15 19.55
N ASP A 149 7.97 14.11 20.88
CA ASP A 149 9.10 14.51 21.72
C ASP A 149 10.35 13.68 21.36
N MET A 150 10.22 12.36 21.22
CA MET A 150 11.31 11.47 20.80
C MET A 150 11.88 11.83 19.41
N CYS A 151 11.02 12.20 18.45
CA CYS A 151 11.48 12.66 17.15
C CYS A 151 12.22 14.00 17.25
N LEU A 152 11.70 14.97 18.01
CA LEU A 152 12.32 16.29 18.19
C LEU A 152 13.68 16.19 18.90
N GLU A 153 13.78 15.34 19.92
CA GLU A 153 15.05 15.02 20.58
C GLU A 153 16.05 14.38 19.59
N ALA A 154 15.60 13.44 18.77
CA ALA A 154 16.43 12.81 17.74
C ALA A 154 16.86 13.79 16.62
N MET A 155 16.10 14.87 16.38
CA MET A 155 16.49 15.98 15.49
C MET A 155 17.56 16.89 16.11
N GLY A 156 17.81 16.78 17.43
CA GLY A 156 18.68 17.68 18.18
C GLY A 156 18.02 19.01 18.54
N GLU A 157 16.68 19.10 18.49
CA GLU A 157 15.95 20.30 18.88
C GLU A 157 15.84 20.37 20.41
N VAL A 158 16.30 21.48 21.01
CA VAL A 158 16.32 21.66 22.48
C VAL A 158 15.11 22.44 22.98
N LYS A 159 14.56 23.33 22.15
CA LYS A 159 13.45 24.20 22.49
C LYS A 159 12.23 23.85 21.63
N TYR A 160 11.32 23.10 22.21
CA TYR A 160 10.08 22.73 21.53
C TYR A 160 8.86 22.69 22.44
N GLU A 161 7.68 22.88 21.85
CA GLU A 161 6.37 22.87 22.52
C GLU A 161 5.43 21.87 21.84
N THR A 162 5.07 20.80 22.56
CA THR A 162 4.17 19.73 22.10
C THR A 162 2.80 19.74 22.79
N LYS A 163 2.48 20.81 23.53
CA LYS A 163 1.25 20.92 24.34
C LYS A 163 -0.04 20.81 23.53
N ALA A 164 -0.06 21.21 22.26
CA ALA A 164 -1.25 21.11 21.41
C ALA A 164 -1.72 19.65 21.23
N LEU A 165 -0.81 18.69 21.37
CA LEU A 165 -1.13 17.26 21.28
C LEU A 165 -1.85 16.74 22.53
N ASP A 166 -1.85 17.49 23.65
CA ASP A 166 -2.62 17.12 24.85
C ASP A 166 -4.12 17.06 24.57
N GLU A 167 -4.61 17.81 23.58
CA GLU A 167 -6.02 17.81 23.19
C GLU A 167 -6.47 16.45 22.67
N LEU A 168 -5.58 15.73 21.99
CA LEU A 168 -5.83 14.36 21.54
C LEU A 168 -6.02 13.40 22.72
N GLU A 169 -5.42 13.71 23.87
CA GLU A 169 -5.54 12.90 25.09
C GLU A 169 -6.72 13.33 25.97
N LYS A 170 -7.02 14.64 26.01
CA LYS A 170 -8.03 15.24 26.88
C LYS A 170 -9.46 15.19 26.31
N ASN A 171 -9.63 15.15 24.99
CA ASN A 171 -10.96 15.17 24.36
C ASN A 171 -11.76 13.88 24.60
N LYS A 172 -12.40 13.80 25.79
CA LYS A 172 -13.28 12.71 26.22
C LYS A 172 -14.58 12.59 25.40
N LYS A 173 -14.91 13.58 24.57
CA LYS A 173 -16.19 13.69 23.85
C LYS A 173 -16.36 12.65 22.74
N LEU A 174 -15.27 12.12 22.19
CA LEU A 174 -15.31 11.04 21.17
C LEU A 174 -14.78 9.75 21.82
N PRO A 175 -15.65 8.77 22.16
CA PRO A 175 -15.26 7.57 22.93
C PRO A 175 -14.15 6.75 22.28
N TYR A 176 -14.07 6.73 20.94
CA TYR A 176 -13.06 5.98 20.17
C TYR A 176 -11.70 6.70 20.09
N ARG A 177 -11.64 8.03 20.28
CA ARG A 177 -10.37 8.79 20.31
C ARG A 177 -9.64 8.71 21.65
N LYS A 178 -10.20 8.06 22.68
CA LYS A 178 -9.66 8.10 24.05
C LYS A 178 -8.22 7.59 24.23
N LYS A 179 -7.60 6.99 23.21
CA LYS A 179 -6.16 6.74 23.13
C LYS A 179 -5.73 6.60 21.66
N VAL A 180 -5.71 7.70 20.89
CA VAL A 180 -5.06 7.64 19.57
C VAL A 180 -3.58 7.31 19.82
N ARG A 181 -3.21 6.08 19.45
CA ARG A 181 -1.89 5.47 19.65
C ARG A 181 -1.54 4.81 18.31
N PRO A 182 -1.19 5.62 17.29
CA PRO A 182 -0.91 5.10 15.98
C PRO A 182 0.29 4.15 16.07
N GLU A 183 0.15 2.98 15.45
CA GLU A 183 1.29 2.08 15.28
C GLU A 183 2.26 2.72 14.30
N VAL A 184 3.50 2.92 14.74
CA VAL A 184 4.54 3.54 13.92
C VAL A 184 5.73 2.60 13.82
N HIS A 185 6.13 2.29 12.60
CA HIS A 185 7.33 1.54 12.30
C HIS A 185 8.28 2.44 11.52
N TRP A 186 9.35 2.87 12.19
CA TRP A 186 10.40 3.67 11.60
C TRP A 186 11.65 2.81 11.46
N ASP A 187 12.13 2.62 10.23
CA ASP A 187 13.39 1.94 9.95
C ASP A 187 14.32 2.90 9.20
N ARG A 188 15.33 3.42 9.92
CA ARG A 188 16.32 4.39 9.44
C ARG A 188 15.72 5.62 8.73
N ILE A 189 14.54 6.07 9.16
CA ILE A 189 13.84 7.23 8.58
C ILE A 189 14.39 8.52 9.21
N PRO A 190 14.55 9.62 8.44
CA PRO A 190 14.87 10.92 9.02
C PRO A 190 13.84 11.31 10.10
N PRO A 191 14.27 11.71 11.32
CA PRO A 191 13.34 11.95 12.42
C PRO A 191 12.26 13.00 12.10
N ALA A 192 12.59 14.02 11.30
CA ALA A 192 11.63 15.03 10.86
C ALA A 192 10.54 14.44 9.96
N GLN A 193 10.90 13.54 9.04
CA GLN A 193 9.93 12.83 8.21
C GLN A 193 9.04 11.93 9.07
N ALA A 194 9.62 11.19 10.01
CA ALA A 194 8.87 10.36 10.96
C ALA A 194 7.86 11.19 11.78
N LEU A 195 8.26 12.38 12.25
CA LEU A 195 7.38 13.32 12.94
C LEU A 195 6.28 13.85 12.02
N HIS A 196 6.62 14.18 10.78
CA HIS A 196 5.66 14.65 9.79
C HIS A 196 4.58 13.60 9.49
N ASP A 197 4.99 12.35 9.23
CA ASP A 197 4.10 11.23 8.93
C ASP A 197 3.19 10.91 10.13
N LEU A 198 3.68 11.14 11.35
CA LEU A 198 2.89 10.99 12.58
C LEU A 198 1.82 12.09 12.71
N LEU A 199 2.17 13.35 12.47
CA LEU A 199 1.32 14.51 12.78
C LEU A 199 0.31 14.84 11.68
N THR A 200 0.69 14.64 10.42
CA THR A 200 -0.12 15.04 9.27
C THR A 200 -1.48 14.37 9.23
N PRO A 201 -1.60 13.04 9.41
CA PRO A 201 -2.89 12.37 9.48
C PRO A 201 -3.72 12.82 10.68
N LEU A 202 -3.09 13.37 11.72
CA LEU A 202 -3.78 13.82 12.93
C LEU A 202 -4.26 15.28 12.82
N GLY A 203 -4.02 15.96 11.69
CA GLY A 203 -4.39 17.36 11.49
C GLY A 203 -3.47 18.34 12.23
N TYR A 204 -2.21 17.97 12.49
CA TYR A 204 -1.22 18.84 13.11
C TYR A 204 -0.06 19.14 12.13
N ARG A 205 0.66 20.22 12.40
CA ARG A 205 1.83 20.66 11.64
C ARG A 205 2.94 21.12 12.59
N ILE A 206 4.17 21.02 12.10
CA ILE A 206 5.37 21.52 12.80
C ILE A 206 5.62 22.95 12.32
N CYS A 207 5.81 23.87 13.25
CA CYS A 207 6.00 25.29 12.99
C CYS A 207 7.26 25.76 13.72
N LEU A 208 8.21 26.34 13.00
CA LEU A 208 9.32 27.04 13.65
C LEU A 208 8.85 28.46 14.00
N GLY A 209 9.02 28.90 15.25
CA GLY A 209 8.72 30.27 15.70
C GLY A 209 9.86 31.25 15.42
N TRP A 210 9.60 32.56 15.50
CA TRP A 210 10.67 33.58 15.43
C TRP A 210 11.50 33.69 16.72
N ASP A 211 11.09 32.99 17.75
CA ASP A 211 11.76 32.85 19.04
C ASP A 211 12.61 31.58 19.10
N GLU A 212 12.86 30.96 17.95
CA GLU A 212 13.70 29.76 17.80
C GLU A 212 13.12 28.53 18.54
N VAL A 213 11.82 28.54 18.84
CA VAL A 213 11.07 27.41 19.43
C VAL A 213 10.30 26.66 18.35
N VAL A 214 10.43 25.33 18.32
CA VAL A 214 9.64 24.45 17.44
C VAL A 214 8.30 24.14 18.10
N ARG A 215 7.20 24.48 17.44
CA ARG A 215 5.85 24.24 17.95
C ARG A 215 5.14 23.21 17.10
N ILE A 216 4.28 22.43 17.72
CA ILE A 216 3.27 21.64 17.02
C ILE A 216 1.95 22.38 17.15
N CYS A 217 1.39 22.78 16.01
CA CYS A 217 0.15 23.54 15.94
C CYS A 217 -0.92 22.72 15.21
N LYS A 218 -2.19 22.91 15.59
CA LYS A 218 -3.30 22.29 14.89
C LYS A 218 -3.53 23.02 13.57
N PHE A 219 -3.69 22.26 12.51
CA PHE A 219 -3.88 22.80 11.18
C PHE A 219 -5.19 23.60 11.11
N GLY A 220 -5.14 24.80 10.54
CA GLY A 220 -6.30 25.68 10.38
C GLY A 220 -6.70 26.50 11.61
N GLU A 221 -6.13 26.21 12.79
CA GLU A 221 -6.38 26.98 14.00
C GLU A 221 -5.27 27.99 14.26
N GLY A 222 -5.62 29.23 14.55
CA GLY A 222 -4.65 30.30 14.78
C GLY A 222 -5.31 31.67 14.87
N ALA A 223 -4.49 32.71 15.05
CA ALA A 223 -4.90 34.09 15.03
C ALA A 223 -5.29 34.51 13.61
N LEU A 224 -6.31 35.38 13.52
CA LEU A 224 -6.65 36.07 12.28
C LEU A 224 -5.49 36.97 11.84
N LEU A 225 -5.49 37.32 10.55
CA LEU A 225 -4.56 38.30 10.00
C LEU A 225 -4.62 39.61 10.81
N PRO A 226 -3.47 40.18 11.22
CA PRO A 226 -3.47 41.41 11.99
C PRO A 226 -4.13 42.53 11.19
N ILE A 227 -5.10 43.21 11.80
CA ILE A 227 -5.73 44.41 11.23
C ILE A 227 -4.96 45.60 11.79
N THR A 228 -3.99 46.09 11.02
CA THR A 228 -3.14 47.23 11.37
C THR A 228 -3.21 48.28 10.27
N ASP A 229 -2.93 49.54 10.61
CA ASP A 229 -2.85 50.64 9.64
C ASP A 229 -1.81 50.38 8.53
N ASP A 230 -0.83 49.50 8.78
CA ASP A 230 0.20 49.07 7.83
C ASP A 230 -0.31 48.13 6.71
N LEU A 231 -1.60 47.75 6.71
CA LEU A 231 -2.18 46.85 5.70
C LEU A 231 -2.32 47.57 4.35
N MET A 232 -1.52 47.17 3.36
CA MET A 232 -1.56 47.75 2.01
C MET A 232 -2.63 47.08 1.15
N THR A 233 -2.70 45.75 1.18
CA THR A 233 -3.67 44.96 0.41
C THR A 233 -4.11 43.75 1.22
N GLY A 234 -5.41 43.45 1.22
CA GLY A 234 -5.97 42.23 1.79
C GLY A 234 -6.82 41.52 0.74
N SER A 235 -6.61 40.22 0.58
CA SER A 235 -7.52 39.33 -0.14
C SER A 235 -8.19 38.38 0.85
N PHE A 236 -9.50 38.20 0.69
CA PHE A 236 -10.25 37.15 1.36
C PHE A 236 -10.69 36.17 0.28
N GLU A 237 -10.29 34.91 0.44
CA GLU A 237 -10.62 33.84 -0.48
C GLU A 237 -11.30 32.73 0.31
N LEU A 238 -12.62 32.62 0.16
CA LEU A 238 -13.37 31.53 0.76
C LEU A 238 -13.28 30.30 -0.16
N ASN A 239 -12.46 29.32 0.23
CA ASN A 239 -12.47 28.02 -0.45
C ASN A 239 -13.52 27.13 0.22
N LEU A 240 -14.70 27.03 -0.39
CA LEU A 240 -15.75 26.14 0.08
C LEU A 240 -15.36 24.69 -0.26
N PRO A 241 -15.04 23.82 0.73
CA PRO A 241 -14.70 22.45 0.45
C PRO A 241 -15.91 21.74 -0.15
N GLU A 242 -15.65 20.84 -1.11
CA GLU A 242 -16.66 19.92 -1.60
C GLU A 242 -17.00 18.93 -0.48
N THR A 243 -18.07 19.21 0.27
CA THR A 243 -18.50 18.35 1.37
C THR A 243 -19.32 17.18 0.82
N PRO A 244 -18.82 15.93 0.88
CA PRO A 244 -19.58 14.78 0.43
C PRO A 244 -20.75 14.51 1.40
N SER A 245 -21.71 13.68 0.99
CA SER A 245 -22.81 13.25 1.89
C SER A 245 -22.36 12.22 2.93
N SER A 246 -21.44 11.34 2.53
CA SER A 246 -20.83 10.30 3.35
C SER A 246 -19.36 10.08 2.97
N ILE A 247 -18.61 9.47 3.90
CA ILE A 247 -17.24 9.01 3.69
C ILE A 247 -17.26 7.49 3.76
N SER A 248 -16.88 6.82 2.68
CA SER A 248 -16.74 5.37 2.66
C SER A 248 -15.27 5.00 2.78
N VAL A 249 -14.92 4.30 3.87
CA VAL A 249 -13.61 3.70 4.05
C VAL A 249 -13.65 2.29 3.48
N ILE A 250 -12.88 2.06 2.43
CA ILE A 250 -12.73 0.78 1.75
C ILE A 250 -11.39 0.18 2.17
N GLY A 251 -11.47 -0.96 2.86
CA GLY A 251 -10.33 -1.75 3.26
C GLY A 251 -9.64 -2.49 2.10
N ASN A 252 -8.72 -3.37 2.45
CA ASN A 252 -8.09 -4.30 1.51
C ASN A 252 -9.01 -5.46 1.14
N ILE A 253 -8.56 -6.31 0.21
CA ILE A 253 -9.26 -7.51 -0.21
C ILE A 253 -9.52 -8.43 1.00
N THR A 254 -10.76 -8.88 1.15
CA THR A 254 -11.16 -9.80 2.21
C THR A 254 -10.45 -11.15 2.04
N MET A 255 -9.90 -11.66 3.14
CA MET A 255 -9.13 -12.90 3.18
C MET A 255 -9.94 -14.05 3.80
N HIS A 256 -9.94 -15.22 3.16
CA HIS A 256 -10.61 -16.42 3.68
C HIS A 256 -9.58 -17.53 3.92
N GLU A 257 -9.27 -17.83 5.19
CA GLU A 257 -8.49 -19.00 5.57
C GLU A 257 -9.39 -20.23 5.56
N ALA A 258 -9.14 -21.11 4.60
CA ALA A 258 -9.88 -22.35 4.39
C ALA A 258 -8.91 -23.52 4.16
N ALA A 259 -9.34 -24.72 4.53
CA ALA A 259 -8.67 -25.95 4.16
C ALA A 259 -9.10 -26.32 2.74
N TRP A 260 -8.15 -26.50 1.85
CA TRP A 260 -8.34 -26.86 0.45
C TRP A 260 -7.84 -28.27 0.19
N GLU A 261 -8.62 -29.08 -0.52
CA GLU A 261 -8.12 -30.29 -1.15
C GLU A 261 -7.17 -29.92 -2.29
N LEU A 262 -6.12 -30.71 -2.47
CA LEU A 262 -5.13 -30.50 -3.53
C LEU A 262 -5.30 -31.51 -4.66
N GLU A 263 -5.13 -31.03 -5.89
CA GLU A 263 -5.09 -31.84 -7.10
C GLU A 263 -3.66 -31.91 -7.64
N ALA A 264 -3.15 -33.12 -7.86
CA ALA A 264 -1.85 -33.30 -8.49
C ALA A 264 -1.89 -32.82 -9.94
N VAL A 265 -0.92 -31.96 -10.28
CA VAL A 265 -0.77 -31.37 -11.61
C VAL A 265 0.65 -31.51 -12.12
N GLY A 266 0.84 -31.37 -13.42
CA GLY A 266 2.15 -31.32 -14.05
C GLY A 266 2.20 -30.24 -15.12
N LEU A 267 3.41 -29.85 -15.49
CA LEU A 267 3.64 -28.96 -16.62
C LEU A 267 3.65 -29.81 -17.90
N ASP A 268 2.75 -29.51 -18.83
CA ASP A 268 2.65 -30.21 -20.11
C ASP A 268 3.61 -29.61 -21.15
N ILE A 269 3.79 -30.28 -22.29
CA ILE A 269 4.73 -29.87 -23.36
C ILE A 269 4.38 -28.55 -24.05
N ASP A 270 3.18 -28.03 -23.85
CA ASP A 270 2.72 -26.73 -24.33
C ASP A 270 2.94 -25.61 -23.29
N GLY A 271 3.54 -25.94 -22.13
CA GLY A 271 3.79 -24.99 -21.04
C GLY A 271 2.58 -24.75 -20.15
N GLU A 272 1.47 -25.47 -20.33
CA GLU A 272 0.27 -25.33 -19.49
C GLU A 272 0.27 -26.33 -18.31
N TRP A 273 -0.20 -25.86 -17.16
CA TRP A 273 -0.41 -26.71 -15.98
C TRP A 273 -1.73 -27.47 -16.06
N LYS A 274 -1.67 -28.81 -16.03
CA LYS A 274 -2.86 -29.67 -16.15
C LYS A 274 -2.88 -30.74 -15.06
N PRO A 275 -4.06 -31.26 -14.67
CA PRO A 275 -4.15 -32.49 -13.88
C PRO A 275 -3.23 -33.54 -14.46
N ILE A 276 -2.50 -34.27 -13.60
CA ILE A 276 -1.49 -35.20 -14.11
C ILE A 276 -2.09 -36.22 -15.09
N ASN A 277 -3.36 -36.61 -14.92
CA ASN A 277 -4.05 -37.56 -15.80
C ASN A 277 -4.41 -36.99 -17.19
N HIS A 278 -4.18 -35.68 -17.42
CA HIS A 278 -4.47 -34.99 -18.68
C HIS A 278 -3.19 -34.64 -19.46
N LEU A 279 -2.03 -34.93 -18.89
CA LEU A 279 -0.73 -34.65 -19.52
C LEU A 279 -0.58 -35.44 -20.81
N SER A 280 -0.01 -34.82 -21.84
CA SER A 280 0.23 -35.46 -23.14
C SER A 280 1.09 -36.72 -23.02
N TYR A 281 2.01 -36.73 -22.05
CA TYR A 281 2.95 -37.81 -21.81
C TYR A 281 2.54 -38.76 -20.67
N ILE A 282 1.24 -38.87 -20.36
CA ILE A 282 0.76 -39.88 -19.42
C ILE A 282 1.17 -41.30 -19.88
N PRO A 283 1.73 -42.15 -18.99
CA PRO A 283 2.09 -43.51 -19.35
C PRO A 283 0.89 -44.33 -19.83
N ILE A 284 1.09 -45.10 -20.89
CA ILE A 284 0.10 -46.01 -21.47
C ILE A 284 0.71 -47.40 -21.53
N ASP A 285 0.02 -48.41 -20.99
CA ASP A 285 0.48 -49.80 -21.10
C ASP A 285 0.08 -50.44 -22.45
N GLN A 286 0.53 -51.68 -22.66
CA GLN A 286 0.22 -52.48 -23.84
C GLN A 286 -1.30 -52.74 -24.04
N PHE A 287 -2.12 -52.58 -23.00
CA PHE A 287 -3.57 -52.77 -23.04
C PHE A 287 -4.33 -51.45 -23.19
N LYS A 288 -3.61 -50.34 -23.45
CA LYS A 288 -4.17 -48.98 -23.51
C LYS A 288 -4.77 -48.51 -22.19
N ASN A 289 -4.38 -49.10 -21.06
CA ASN A 289 -4.64 -48.52 -19.76
C ASN A 289 -3.72 -47.31 -19.59
N VAL A 290 -4.30 -46.22 -19.09
CA VAL A 290 -3.62 -44.94 -18.96
C VAL A 290 -3.47 -44.63 -17.48
N GLY A 291 -2.28 -44.23 -17.04
CA GLY A 291 -2.11 -43.85 -15.65
C GLY A 291 -0.68 -43.76 -15.16
N TRP A 292 -0.47 -42.84 -14.23
CA TRP A 292 0.79 -42.67 -13.53
C TRP A 292 1.17 -43.82 -12.61
N HIS A 293 0.21 -44.67 -12.24
CA HIS A 293 0.46 -45.87 -11.45
C HIS A 293 1.27 -46.95 -12.19
N LEU A 294 1.41 -46.82 -13.53
CA LEU A 294 2.22 -47.71 -14.36
C LEU A 294 3.73 -47.45 -14.23
N THR A 295 4.12 -46.37 -13.56
CA THR A 295 5.52 -45.96 -13.46
C THR A 295 5.80 -45.44 -12.04
N ARG A 296 7.02 -45.65 -11.55
CA ARG A 296 7.40 -45.24 -10.18
C ARG A 296 8.24 -43.96 -10.23
N PRO A 297 7.87 -42.89 -9.49
CA PRO A 297 8.76 -41.76 -9.27
C PRO A 297 9.98 -42.20 -8.43
N PRO A 298 11.14 -41.53 -8.54
CA PRO A 298 11.40 -40.39 -9.41
C PRO A 298 11.82 -40.77 -10.84
N ASN A 299 11.96 -42.07 -11.15
CA ASN A 299 12.62 -42.50 -12.39
C ASN A 299 11.71 -42.43 -13.62
N PHE A 300 10.40 -42.65 -13.44
CA PHE A 300 9.39 -42.64 -14.51
C PHE A 300 9.74 -43.54 -15.72
N GLY A 301 10.29 -44.73 -15.49
CA GLY A 301 10.84 -45.60 -16.54
C GLY A 301 9.91 -45.93 -17.73
N GLY A 302 8.59 -45.89 -17.52
CA GLY A 302 7.61 -46.03 -18.62
C GLY A 302 7.64 -44.94 -19.69
N LEU A 303 8.37 -43.83 -19.48
CA LEU A 303 8.52 -42.73 -20.45
C LEU A 303 9.80 -42.85 -21.31
N GLU A 304 10.83 -43.55 -20.83
CA GLU A 304 12.13 -43.66 -21.52
C GLU A 304 12.06 -44.60 -22.72
N THR A 305 11.25 -45.66 -22.63
CA THR A 305 11.15 -46.71 -23.65
C THR A 305 9.70 -47.20 -23.73
N THR A 306 9.10 -47.18 -24.92
CA THR A 306 7.83 -47.88 -25.11
C THR A 306 8.09 -49.39 -25.13
N LEU A 307 7.19 -50.18 -24.53
CA LEU A 307 7.31 -51.65 -24.51
C LEU A 307 7.50 -52.21 -25.94
N ASP A 308 6.85 -51.61 -26.93
CA ASP A 308 6.91 -52.01 -28.33
C ASP A 308 8.29 -51.80 -28.97
N GLU A 309 9.09 -50.84 -28.51
CA GLU A 309 10.45 -50.62 -29.02
C GLU A 309 11.45 -51.60 -28.40
N ILE A 310 11.24 -51.96 -27.12
CA ILE A 310 11.97 -53.04 -26.46
C ILE A 310 11.62 -54.39 -27.13
N ILE A 311 10.34 -54.63 -27.41
CA ILE A 311 9.87 -55.89 -28.00
C ILE A 311 10.25 -56.02 -29.49
N ASN A 312 10.18 -54.94 -30.27
CA ASN A 312 10.35 -55.01 -31.73
C ASN A 312 11.72 -54.49 -32.24
N ASN A 313 12.62 -54.08 -31.35
CA ASN A 313 13.97 -53.62 -31.71
C ASN A 313 13.99 -52.51 -32.79
N LYS A 314 12.99 -51.60 -32.78
CA LYS A 314 12.84 -50.54 -33.80
C LYS A 314 13.73 -49.34 -33.52
N THR A 315 14.45 -48.87 -34.54
CA THR A 315 15.24 -47.63 -34.49
C THR A 315 14.33 -46.41 -34.38
N ILE A 316 14.41 -45.68 -33.27
CA ILE A 316 13.58 -44.49 -33.00
C ILE A 316 14.15 -43.29 -33.75
N LYS A 317 13.28 -42.47 -34.38
CA LYS A 317 13.69 -41.19 -34.98
C LYS A 317 14.30 -40.26 -33.90
N PRO A 318 15.39 -39.54 -34.18
CA PRO A 318 16.04 -38.65 -33.20
C PRO A 318 15.08 -37.65 -32.53
N GLU A 319 14.17 -37.04 -33.29
CA GLU A 319 13.18 -36.08 -32.80
C GLU A 319 12.27 -36.65 -31.71
N VAL A 320 11.81 -37.90 -31.87
CA VAL A 320 10.95 -38.58 -30.88
C VAL A 320 11.73 -38.85 -29.60
N LYS A 321 13.03 -39.17 -29.72
CA LYS A 321 13.91 -39.39 -28.57
C LYS A 321 14.15 -38.10 -27.77
N GLU A 322 14.38 -36.98 -28.45
CA GLU A 322 14.53 -35.67 -27.79
C GLU A 322 13.26 -35.25 -27.07
N ARG A 323 12.10 -35.38 -27.75
CA ARG A 323 10.81 -35.10 -27.15
C ARG A 323 10.53 -35.94 -25.90
N ARG A 324 10.87 -37.24 -25.90
CA ARG A 324 10.71 -38.09 -24.71
C ARG A 324 11.64 -37.70 -23.57
N LYS A 325 12.87 -37.28 -23.87
CA LYS A 325 13.78 -36.73 -22.85
C LYS A 325 13.20 -35.48 -22.20
N GLU A 326 12.59 -34.60 -22.99
CA GLU A 326 11.90 -33.42 -22.48
C GLU A 326 10.68 -33.81 -21.61
N GLN A 327 9.83 -34.72 -22.09
CA GLN A 327 8.67 -35.22 -21.33
C GLN A 327 9.09 -35.87 -20.01
N LEU A 328 10.16 -36.67 -20.02
CA LEU A 328 10.73 -37.27 -18.82
C LEU A 328 11.26 -36.21 -17.85
N LYS A 329 11.93 -35.18 -18.37
CA LYS A 329 12.41 -34.05 -17.58
C LYS A 329 11.23 -33.34 -16.90
N LEU A 330 10.18 -33.00 -17.66
CA LEU A 330 8.96 -32.39 -17.14
C LEU A 330 8.26 -33.27 -16.10
N ALA A 331 8.18 -34.58 -16.35
CA ALA A 331 7.61 -35.55 -15.41
C ALA A 331 8.41 -35.59 -14.10
N ARG A 332 9.74 -35.63 -14.17
CA ARG A 332 10.64 -35.61 -13.02
C ARG A 332 10.52 -34.35 -12.19
N GLU A 333 10.35 -33.21 -12.85
CA GLU A 333 10.25 -31.89 -12.22
C GLU A 333 8.87 -31.63 -11.60
N THR A 334 7.79 -32.17 -12.17
CA THR A 334 6.42 -31.74 -11.82
C THR A 334 5.48 -32.86 -11.36
N VAL A 335 5.54 -34.07 -11.91
CA VAL A 335 4.57 -35.12 -11.59
C VAL A 335 4.81 -35.66 -10.18
N PHE A 336 3.73 -35.74 -9.39
CA PHE A 336 3.75 -36.00 -7.94
C PHE A 336 4.47 -34.93 -7.10
N ARG A 337 5.10 -33.92 -7.71
CA ARG A 337 5.75 -32.82 -7.00
C ARG A 337 4.89 -31.57 -6.98
N CYS A 338 4.06 -31.35 -7.99
CA CYS A 338 3.26 -30.15 -8.11
C CYS A 338 1.78 -30.44 -7.86
N TYR A 339 1.17 -29.57 -7.08
CA TYR A 339 -0.23 -29.63 -6.71
C TYR A 339 -0.87 -28.25 -6.90
N ARG A 340 -2.15 -28.21 -7.23
CA ARG A 340 -2.94 -26.97 -7.21
C ARG A 340 -4.12 -27.11 -6.26
N LEU A 341 -4.70 -25.98 -5.85
CA LEU A 341 -5.94 -25.99 -5.09
C LEU A 341 -7.06 -26.62 -5.95
N LYS A 342 -7.85 -27.50 -5.35
CA LYS A 342 -8.97 -28.19 -6.00
C LYS A 342 -10.30 -27.60 -5.55
N TYR A 343 -10.72 -27.91 -4.33
CA TYR A 343 -11.96 -27.41 -3.71
C TYR A 343 -11.73 -27.16 -2.22
N PRO A 344 -12.50 -26.27 -1.58
CA PRO A 344 -12.57 -26.23 -0.13
C PRO A 344 -13.03 -27.59 0.41
N VAL A 345 -12.40 -28.03 1.49
CA VAL A 345 -12.72 -29.27 2.19
C VAL A 345 -14.20 -29.31 2.55
N GLY A 346 -14.87 -30.43 2.26
CA GLY A 346 -16.31 -30.62 2.45
C GLY A 346 -17.12 -30.51 1.15
N THR A 347 -16.54 -29.99 0.08
CA THR A 347 -17.16 -29.95 -1.25
C THR A 347 -17.23 -31.35 -1.87
N LYS A 348 -18.43 -31.81 -2.25
CA LYS A 348 -18.64 -33.16 -2.80
C LYS A 348 -18.57 -33.16 -4.32
N GLU A 349 -17.47 -33.65 -4.89
CA GLU A 349 -17.27 -33.71 -6.35
C GLU A 349 -18.32 -34.56 -7.11
N ASP A 350 -18.93 -33.97 -8.15
CA ASP A 350 -19.82 -34.66 -9.07
C ASP A 350 -19.02 -35.61 -9.98
N LYS A 351 -19.07 -36.89 -9.63
CA LYS A 351 -18.37 -37.97 -10.35
C LYS A 351 -18.67 -38.02 -11.85
N LYS A 352 -19.89 -37.65 -12.29
CA LYS A 352 -20.27 -37.71 -13.70
C LYS A 352 -19.59 -36.59 -14.49
N GLN A 353 -19.63 -35.36 -13.97
CA GLN A 353 -18.92 -34.24 -14.60
C GLN A 353 -17.40 -34.46 -14.56
N ARG A 354 -16.88 -35.03 -13.45
CA ARG A 354 -15.45 -35.31 -13.33
C ARG A 354 -14.98 -36.30 -14.40
N LEU A 355 -15.75 -37.36 -14.63
CA LEU A 355 -15.46 -38.33 -15.69
C LEU A 355 -15.47 -37.70 -17.09
N VAL A 356 -16.38 -36.73 -17.35
CA VAL A 356 -16.43 -35.99 -18.62
C VAL A 356 -15.19 -35.11 -18.78
N TYR A 357 -14.81 -34.37 -17.74
CA TYR A 357 -13.62 -33.54 -17.69
C TYR A 357 -12.35 -34.37 -17.92
N ASP A 358 -12.19 -35.48 -17.19
CA ASP A 358 -11.05 -36.39 -17.32
C ASP A 358 -10.95 -37.00 -18.72
N ARG A 359 -12.09 -37.40 -19.31
CA ARG A 359 -12.13 -37.93 -20.69
C ARG A 359 -11.72 -36.89 -21.73
N LEU A 360 -12.18 -35.65 -21.59
CA LEU A 360 -11.82 -34.57 -22.51
C LEU A 360 -10.34 -34.18 -22.34
N GLY A 361 -9.87 -34.07 -21.09
CA GLY A 361 -8.48 -33.78 -20.77
C GLY A 361 -7.52 -34.82 -21.35
N PHE A 362 -7.86 -36.11 -21.22
CA PHE A 362 -7.11 -37.19 -21.88
C PHE A 362 -7.05 -37.02 -23.40
N ARG A 363 -8.18 -36.67 -24.06
CA ARG A 363 -8.21 -36.45 -25.52
C ARG A 363 -7.38 -35.23 -25.93
N VAL A 364 -7.35 -34.17 -25.12
CA VAL A 364 -6.49 -33.01 -25.34
C VAL A 364 -5.02 -33.43 -25.25
N GLY A 365 -4.64 -34.18 -24.21
CA GLY A 365 -3.30 -34.75 -24.07
C GLY A 365 -2.88 -35.58 -25.30
N VAL A 366 -3.75 -36.46 -25.80
CA VAL A 366 -3.51 -37.23 -27.03
C VAL A 366 -3.33 -36.31 -28.25
N GLY A 367 -4.11 -35.24 -28.37
CA GLY A 367 -3.96 -34.25 -29.43
C GLY A 367 -2.58 -33.60 -29.44
N LEU A 368 -2.10 -33.18 -28.26
CA LEU A 368 -0.76 -32.60 -28.07
C LEU A 368 0.34 -33.60 -28.37
N THR A 369 0.16 -34.86 -27.98
CA THR A 369 1.06 -35.98 -28.32
C THR A 369 1.19 -36.16 -29.83
N ASN A 370 0.10 -35.97 -30.56
CA ASN A 370 0.09 -36.00 -32.02
C ASN A 370 0.60 -34.72 -32.69
N GLY A 371 1.16 -33.78 -31.92
CA GLY A 371 1.76 -32.55 -32.44
C GLY A 371 0.77 -31.43 -32.72
N LYS A 372 -0.51 -31.58 -32.36
CA LYS A 372 -1.50 -30.51 -32.50
C LYS A 372 -1.19 -29.39 -31.50
N ARG A 373 -1.43 -28.14 -31.91
CA ARG A 373 -1.27 -26.94 -31.08
C ARG A 373 -2.47 -26.02 -31.23
N ARG A 374 -2.64 -25.12 -30.27
CA ARG A 374 -3.70 -24.11 -30.29
C ARG A 374 -3.52 -23.19 -31.49
N GLY A 375 -4.58 -22.96 -32.26
CA GLY A 375 -4.59 -22.11 -33.46
C GLY A 375 -4.12 -22.79 -34.76
N GLU A 376 -3.46 -23.94 -34.68
CA GLU A 376 -3.01 -24.70 -35.86
C GLU A 376 -4.09 -25.68 -36.37
N ASP A 377 -4.88 -26.26 -35.46
CA ASP A 377 -5.94 -27.23 -35.79
C ASP A 377 -7.27 -26.82 -35.16
N LYS A 378 -8.23 -26.40 -36.00
CA LYS A 378 -9.59 -26.01 -35.59
C LYS A 378 -10.33 -27.10 -34.80
N ALA A 379 -10.07 -28.38 -35.08
CA ALA A 379 -10.69 -29.48 -34.35
C ALA A 379 -10.09 -29.63 -32.95
N PHE A 380 -8.79 -29.33 -32.79
CA PHE A 380 -8.12 -29.28 -31.50
C PHE A 380 -8.60 -28.09 -30.67
N ASP A 381 -8.74 -26.91 -31.28
CA ASP A 381 -9.27 -25.71 -30.59
C ASP A 381 -10.68 -25.97 -30.05
N LYS A 382 -11.58 -26.55 -30.87
CA LYS A 382 -12.93 -26.95 -30.43
C LYS A 382 -12.91 -28.01 -29.32
N LEU A 383 -11.89 -28.87 -29.27
CA LEU A 383 -11.74 -29.85 -28.20
C LEU A 383 -11.25 -29.18 -26.91
N LEU A 384 -10.34 -28.22 -27.01
CA LEU A 384 -9.83 -27.43 -25.91
C LEU A 384 -10.94 -26.57 -25.29
N GLU A 385 -11.75 -25.89 -26.10
CA GLU A 385 -12.95 -25.16 -25.64
C GLU A 385 -13.93 -26.07 -24.88
N LYS A 386 -14.18 -27.28 -25.39
CA LYS A 386 -15.03 -28.27 -24.68
C LYS A 386 -14.42 -28.72 -23.37
N TYR A 387 -13.10 -28.88 -23.31
CA TYR A 387 -12.37 -29.25 -22.11
C TYR A 387 -12.45 -28.14 -21.05
N GLU A 388 -12.19 -26.89 -21.43
CA GLU A 388 -12.33 -25.71 -20.56
C GLU A 388 -13.77 -25.55 -20.06
N ALA A 389 -14.76 -25.66 -20.94
CA ALA A 389 -16.18 -25.60 -20.58
C ALA A 389 -16.60 -26.73 -19.63
N ALA A 390 -16.05 -27.95 -19.81
CA ALA A 390 -16.28 -29.05 -18.89
C ALA A 390 -15.66 -28.80 -17.51
N GLY A 391 -14.50 -28.15 -17.46
CA GLY A 391 -13.87 -27.69 -16.21
C GLY A 391 -14.75 -26.68 -15.46
N ARG A 392 -15.23 -25.63 -16.15
CA ARG A 392 -16.15 -24.65 -15.56
C ARG A 392 -17.45 -25.29 -15.07
N LYS A 393 -18.07 -26.13 -15.90
CA LYS A 393 -19.30 -26.86 -15.54
C LYS A 393 -19.10 -27.81 -14.36
N LEU A 394 -17.94 -28.47 -14.28
CA LEU A 394 -17.58 -29.31 -13.14
C LEU A 394 -17.55 -28.46 -11.87
N TYR A 395 -16.91 -27.29 -11.92
CA TYR A 395 -16.80 -26.35 -10.81
C TYR A 395 -18.14 -25.76 -10.37
N GLU A 396 -18.91 -25.18 -11.30
CA GLU A 396 -20.24 -24.61 -11.06
C GLU A 396 -21.18 -25.59 -10.37
N LYS A 397 -21.14 -26.86 -10.80
CA LYS A 397 -22.00 -27.91 -10.22
C LYS A 397 -21.61 -28.30 -8.80
N GLN A 398 -20.35 -28.08 -8.40
CA GLN A 398 -19.89 -28.38 -7.05
C GLN A 398 -20.40 -27.39 -6.02
N LYS A 399 -20.68 -26.14 -6.43
CA LYS A 399 -21.01 -25.02 -5.53
C LYS A 399 -20.05 -24.99 -4.33
N PRO A 400 -18.73 -24.87 -4.55
CA PRO A 400 -17.77 -24.91 -3.46
C PRO A 400 -18.07 -23.79 -2.46
N ILE A 401 -18.22 -24.17 -1.19
CA ILE A 401 -18.58 -23.24 -0.12
C ILE A 401 -17.31 -22.81 0.60
N LEU A 402 -17.09 -21.50 0.71
CA LEU A 402 -16.05 -20.96 1.56
C LEU A 402 -16.53 -20.72 2.99
N PRO A 403 -15.62 -20.87 3.96
CA PRO A 403 -15.89 -20.45 5.33
C PRO A 403 -16.05 -18.93 5.39
N GLY A 404 -17.15 -18.50 6.00
CA GLY A 404 -17.45 -17.10 6.26
C GLY A 404 -18.80 -16.94 6.95
N PRO A 405 -19.14 -15.72 7.43
CA PRO A 405 -20.46 -15.42 7.97
C PRO A 405 -21.51 -15.47 6.87
N LYS A 406 -22.62 -16.19 7.12
CA LYS A 406 -23.69 -16.30 6.12
C LYS A 406 -24.11 -14.93 5.59
N GLN A 407 -24.23 -14.84 4.28
CA GLN A 407 -24.52 -13.61 3.58
C GLN A 407 -25.99 -13.46 3.29
N LYS A 408 -26.51 -12.25 3.45
CA LYS A 408 -27.86 -11.93 3.04
C LYS A 408 -27.92 -11.85 1.51
N ASN A 409 -28.46 -12.87 0.87
CA ASN A 409 -28.64 -12.87 -0.58
C ASN A 409 -29.54 -11.67 -0.97
N PRO A 410 -29.10 -10.79 -1.90
CA PRO A 410 -29.83 -9.56 -2.21
C PRO A 410 -31.20 -9.81 -2.85
N LYS A 411 -31.38 -10.95 -3.52
CA LYS A 411 -32.64 -11.34 -4.16
C LYS A 411 -33.60 -11.99 -3.18
N THR A 412 -33.11 -12.86 -2.31
CA THR A 412 -33.98 -13.68 -1.43
C THR A 412 -34.09 -13.13 0.00
N GLY A 413 -33.17 -12.26 0.40
CA GLY A 413 -33.03 -11.75 1.77
C GLY A 413 -32.59 -12.80 2.80
N LYS A 414 -32.33 -14.05 2.38
CA LYS A 414 -31.92 -15.16 3.26
C LYS A 414 -30.42 -15.16 3.47
N LEU A 415 -30.00 -15.66 4.64
CA LEU A 415 -28.59 -15.88 4.97
C LEU A 415 -28.10 -17.19 4.33
N GLU A 416 -27.27 -17.08 3.30
CA GLU A 416 -26.70 -18.18 2.49
C GLU A 416 -25.16 -18.26 2.71
N ASP A 417 -24.55 -19.43 2.46
CA ASP A 417 -23.10 -19.59 2.59
C ASP A 417 -22.35 -18.99 1.38
N TYR A 418 -21.04 -18.74 1.50
CA TYR A 418 -20.22 -18.19 0.41
C TYR A 418 -20.02 -19.22 -0.70
N GLU A 419 -20.88 -19.22 -1.71
CA GLU A 419 -20.71 -20.06 -2.90
C GLU A 419 -19.72 -19.42 -3.88
N LEU A 420 -18.62 -20.12 -4.17
CA LEU A 420 -17.72 -19.77 -5.27
C LEU A 420 -18.37 -20.16 -6.61
N LYS A 421 -18.55 -19.19 -7.49
CA LYS A 421 -19.11 -19.41 -8.83
C LYS A 421 -18.07 -19.92 -9.81
N GLU A 422 -16.85 -19.37 -9.74
CA GLU A 422 -15.74 -19.70 -10.62
C GLU A 422 -14.46 -19.92 -9.80
N PHE A 423 -13.55 -20.77 -10.28
CA PHE A 423 -12.29 -21.01 -9.58
C PHE A 423 -11.37 -19.79 -9.72
N GLU A 424 -11.48 -19.07 -10.82
CA GLU A 424 -10.77 -17.81 -11.12
C GLU A 424 -11.11 -16.68 -10.13
N GLN A 425 -12.13 -16.87 -9.28
CA GLN A 425 -12.40 -15.98 -8.15
C GLN A 425 -11.38 -16.13 -7.02
N VAL A 426 -10.71 -17.28 -6.93
CA VAL A 426 -9.59 -17.49 -6.02
C VAL A 426 -8.35 -16.89 -6.67
N LEU A 427 -7.90 -15.74 -6.16
CA LEU A 427 -6.71 -15.09 -6.69
C LEU A 427 -5.46 -15.95 -6.40
N PRO A 428 -4.43 -15.91 -7.29
CA PRO A 428 -3.18 -16.62 -7.09
C PRO A 428 -2.59 -16.35 -5.69
N CYS A 429 -2.15 -17.42 -5.01
CA CYS A 429 -1.73 -17.38 -3.61
C CYS A 429 -0.39 -16.65 -3.45
N PHE A 430 -0.37 -15.36 -3.11
CA PHE A 430 0.85 -14.56 -2.95
C PHE A 430 1.77 -15.03 -1.81
N GLU A 431 3.02 -15.43 -2.06
CA GLU A 431 3.99 -15.77 -1.00
C GLU A 431 4.24 -14.60 -0.04
N THR A 432 4.09 -13.35 -0.49
CA THR A 432 4.43 -12.14 0.28
C THR A 432 3.22 -11.44 0.93
N ARG A 433 1.98 -11.89 0.65
CA ARG A 433 0.74 -11.40 1.30
C ARG A 433 -0.19 -12.52 1.80
N ALA A 434 0.00 -13.78 1.41
CA ALA A 434 -0.74 -14.95 1.91
C ALA A 434 -0.26 -15.44 3.29
N GLU A 435 0.67 -14.72 3.89
CA GLU A 435 1.06 -14.86 5.29
C GLU A 435 0.15 -13.96 6.19
N LEU A 436 -1.17 -14.02 6.02
CA LEU A 436 -2.09 -13.31 6.92
C LEU A 436 -3.17 -14.30 7.35
N GLY A 437 -2.82 -15.13 8.33
CA GLY A 437 -3.78 -15.95 9.07
C GLY A 437 -4.14 -15.25 10.38
N ILE A 438 -5.39 -15.37 10.82
CA ILE A 438 -5.84 -14.83 12.10
C ILE A 438 -5.16 -15.63 13.22
N ASP A 439 -4.13 -15.11 13.88
CA ASP A 439 -3.45 -15.84 14.96
C ASP A 439 -4.50 -16.33 15.99
N PRO A 440 -4.59 -17.66 16.25
CA PRO A 440 -5.69 -18.23 17.02
C PRO A 440 -5.75 -17.76 18.47
N PHE A 441 -4.64 -17.26 19.02
CA PHE A 441 -4.58 -16.70 20.37
C PHE A 441 -4.94 -15.21 20.41
N THR A 442 -4.93 -14.59 19.24
CA THR A 442 -4.67 -13.16 19.07
C THR A 442 -5.79 -12.47 18.30
N GLY A 443 -6.40 -13.15 17.34
CA GLY A 443 -7.42 -12.58 16.48
C GLY A 443 -6.87 -11.59 15.45
N MET A 444 -5.55 -11.41 15.36
CA MET A 444 -4.91 -10.51 14.39
C MET A 444 -4.40 -11.22 13.15
N LEU A 445 -4.38 -10.50 12.03
CA LEU A 445 -3.70 -10.95 10.82
C LEU A 445 -2.18 -11.03 11.05
N ALA A 446 -1.68 -12.25 11.17
CA ALA A 446 -0.28 -12.54 11.37
C ALA A 446 0.24 -13.48 10.29
N ARG A 447 1.56 -13.43 10.08
CA ARG A 447 2.28 -14.37 9.22
C ARG A 447 2.19 -15.78 9.74
N LYS A 448 1.16 -16.49 9.29
CA LYS A 448 1.01 -17.91 9.54
C LYS A 448 1.64 -18.71 8.42
N PRO A 449 2.50 -19.70 8.76
CA PRO A 449 2.89 -20.69 7.79
C PRO A 449 1.63 -21.45 7.34
N THR A 450 1.58 -21.78 6.05
CA THR A 450 0.56 -22.69 5.55
C THR A 450 0.68 -24.03 6.26
N ILE A 451 -0.46 -24.66 6.55
CA ILE A 451 -0.49 -25.95 7.24
C ILE A 451 -0.88 -27.00 6.22
N MET A 452 0.08 -27.83 5.84
CA MET A 452 -0.13 -28.94 4.92
C MET A 452 -0.37 -30.23 5.71
N THR A 453 -1.42 -30.96 5.35
CA THR A 453 -1.77 -32.26 5.93
C THR A 453 -2.17 -33.24 4.84
N GLY A 454 -2.03 -34.53 5.05
CA GLY A 454 -2.51 -35.49 4.07
C GLY A 454 -1.98 -36.91 4.22
N SER A 455 -2.51 -37.80 3.40
CA SER A 455 -2.06 -39.20 3.32
C SER A 455 -1.08 -39.36 2.16
N PHE A 456 0.17 -39.67 2.51
CA PHE A 456 1.29 -39.89 1.61
C PHE A 456 2.15 -41.06 2.10
N TYR A 457 2.94 -41.66 1.22
CA TYR A 457 3.82 -42.74 1.53
C TYR A 457 5.09 -42.19 2.17
N SER A 458 5.36 -42.59 3.41
CA SER A 458 6.59 -42.21 4.09
C SER A 458 7.61 -43.33 3.96
N GLY A 459 8.68 -43.10 3.20
CA GLY A 459 9.73 -44.10 2.98
C GLY A 459 10.42 -44.56 4.27
N ARG A 460 10.41 -43.73 5.34
CA ARG A 460 10.94 -44.13 6.66
C ARG A 460 10.02 -45.07 7.42
N LYS A 461 8.72 -44.94 7.21
CA LYS A 461 7.66 -45.69 7.89
C LYS A 461 7.24 -46.92 7.09
N GLU A 462 7.49 -46.93 5.78
CA GLU A 462 7.07 -47.96 4.82
C GLU A 462 5.54 -48.16 4.70
N TYR A 463 4.76 -47.18 5.17
CA TYR A 463 3.29 -47.17 5.04
C TYR A 463 2.76 -45.79 4.64
N ASN A 464 1.48 -45.74 4.24
CA ASN A 464 0.80 -44.47 3.99
C ASN A 464 0.45 -43.79 5.30
N THR A 465 0.91 -42.56 5.48
CA THR A 465 0.58 -41.70 6.60
C THR A 465 -0.93 -41.48 6.72
N LEU A 466 -1.38 -41.17 7.93
CA LEU A 466 -2.74 -40.73 8.17
C LEU A 466 -2.93 -39.30 7.66
N ILE A 467 -4.18 -38.95 7.35
CA ILE A 467 -4.57 -37.62 6.88
C ILE A 467 -4.20 -36.48 7.85
N THR A 468 -3.99 -36.82 9.12
CA THR A 468 -3.64 -35.90 10.21
C THR A 468 -2.14 -35.62 10.31
N GLU A 469 -1.30 -36.30 9.51
CA GLU A 469 0.13 -36.04 9.52
C GLU A 469 0.45 -34.71 8.82
N PHE A 470 1.19 -33.85 9.53
CA PHE A 470 1.65 -32.56 9.03
C PHE A 470 2.88 -32.72 8.16
N ILE A 471 2.92 -31.99 7.04
CA ILE A 471 4.10 -31.86 6.19
C ILE A 471 4.81 -30.57 6.55
N GLN A 472 6.12 -30.65 6.81
CA GLN A 472 6.92 -29.49 7.19
C GLN A 472 7.02 -28.48 6.04
N ARG A 473 7.01 -27.18 6.38
CA ARG A 473 6.96 -26.07 5.40
C ARG A 473 8.17 -26.03 4.46
N ASP A 474 9.33 -26.49 4.92
CA ASP A 474 10.59 -26.58 4.17
C ASP A 474 10.56 -27.64 3.07
N LEU A 475 9.62 -28.59 3.10
CA LEU A 475 9.47 -29.62 2.08
C LEU A 475 8.71 -29.16 0.84
N TYR A 476 8.16 -27.95 0.83
CA TYR A 476 7.45 -27.39 -0.32
C TYR A 476 7.68 -25.89 -0.51
N GLU A 477 7.33 -25.37 -1.67
CA GLU A 477 7.28 -23.95 -2.03
C GLU A 477 5.91 -23.65 -2.66
N ILE A 478 5.42 -22.42 -2.53
CA ILE A 478 4.19 -21.98 -3.18
C ILE A 478 4.64 -21.09 -4.32
N ILE A 479 4.24 -21.36 -5.55
CA ILE A 479 4.54 -20.53 -6.71
C ILE A 479 3.27 -19.70 -6.96
N PRO A 480 3.20 -18.46 -6.46
CA PRO A 480 1.98 -17.68 -6.46
C PRO A 480 1.39 -17.50 -7.83
N GLU A 481 2.23 -17.17 -8.81
CA GLU A 481 1.85 -16.76 -10.15
C GLU A 481 1.03 -17.83 -10.87
N PHE A 482 1.24 -19.09 -10.50
CA PHE A 482 0.55 -20.24 -11.08
C PHE A 482 -0.42 -20.92 -10.10
N GLY A 483 -0.47 -20.52 -8.83
CA GLY A 483 -1.24 -21.21 -7.79
C GLY A 483 -0.77 -22.65 -7.57
N ILE A 484 0.53 -22.91 -7.75
CA ILE A 484 1.13 -24.24 -7.65
C ILE A 484 1.87 -24.41 -6.34
N ILE A 485 1.68 -25.53 -5.68
CA ILE A 485 2.45 -25.97 -4.51
C ILE A 485 3.42 -27.03 -4.99
N LYS A 486 4.71 -26.75 -4.93
CA LYS A 486 5.77 -27.62 -5.43
C LYS A 486 6.57 -28.21 -4.27
N PHE A 487 6.58 -29.54 -4.19
CA PHE A 487 7.31 -30.30 -3.19
C PHE A 487 8.74 -30.62 -3.67
N GLN A 488 9.69 -30.61 -2.74
CA GLN A 488 11.08 -30.97 -3.02
C GLN A 488 11.24 -32.44 -3.45
N GLN A 489 10.31 -33.29 -3.01
CA GLN A 489 10.27 -34.72 -3.32
C GLN A 489 8.90 -35.13 -3.87
N PRO A 490 8.81 -36.20 -4.68
CA PRO A 490 7.52 -36.73 -5.14
C PRO A 490 6.63 -37.18 -3.98
N MET A 491 5.44 -36.62 -3.88
CA MET A 491 4.40 -36.97 -2.92
C MET A 491 3.43 -37.98 -3.55
N MET A 492 3.48 -39.22 -3.09
CA MET A 492 2.61 -40.30 -3.58
C MET A 492 2.03 -41.07 -2.40
N ARG A 493 1.02 -41.92 -2.62
CA ARG A 493 0.53 -42.93 -1.68
C ARG A 493 0.48 -44.29 -2.37
N MET A 494 0.67 -45.36 -1.62
CA MET A 494 0.63 -46.72 -2.14
C MET A 494 -0.79 -47.28 -2.05
N GLY A 495 -1.40 -47.62 -3.18
CA GLY A 495 -2.75 -48.17 -3.23
C GLY A 495 -2.77 -49.54 -3.91
N GLN A 496 -3.76 -50.36 -3.57
CA GLN A 496 -4.02 -51.58 -4.31
C GLN A 496 -4.87 -51.26 -5.52
N ALA A 497 -4.44 -51.71 -6.70
CA ALA A 497 -5.23 -51.66 -7.91
C ALA A 497 -5.25 -53.02 -8.60
N LYS A 498 -6.41 -53.34 -9.15
CA LYS A 498 -6.64 -54.51 -10.00
C LYS A 498 -6.20 -54.15 -11.42
N LEU A 499 -5.07 -54.71 -11.85
CA LEU A 499 -4.53 -54.56 -13.20
C LEU A 499 -5.03 -55.69 -14.08
N LYS A 500 -5.80 -55.35 -15.12
CA LYS A 500 -6.26 -56.32 -16.13
C LYS A 500 -5.08 -56.90 -16.91
N VAL A 501 -4.61 -58.07 -16.50
CA VAL A 501 -3.60 -58.86 -17.23
C VAL A 501 -4.32 -59.86 -18.15
N GLY A 502 -4.63 -59.42 -19.37
CA GLY A 502 -5.27 -60.27 -20.38
C GLY A 502 -6.76 -60.57 -20.13
N LYS A 503 -7.26 -61.67 -20.71
CA LYS A 503 -8.70 -62.06 -20.65
C LYS A 503 -9.12 -62.79 -19.37
N LYS A 504 -8.20 -63.10 -18.45
CA LYS A 504 -8.51 -63.88 -17.23
C LYS A 504 -8.62 -62.95 -16.02
N ASN A 505 -9.79 -62.97 -15.35
CA ASN A 505 -10.14 -62.14 -14.18
C ASN A 505 -9.40 -62.48 -12.86
N ARG A 506 -8.27 -63.20 -12.88
CA ARG A 506 -7.48 -63.48 -11.68
C ARG A 506 -6.29 -62.52 -11.64
N GLU A 507 -6.47 -61.39 -10.97
CA GLU A 507 -5.47 -60.34 -10.89
C GLU A 507 -4.86 -60.31 -9.50
N PRO A 508 -3.53 -60.47 -9.36
CA PRO A 508 -2.86 -60.20 -8.09
C PRO A 508 -2.99 -58.71 -7.75
N GLU A 509 -3.45 -58.40 -6.54
CA GLU A 509 -3.47 -57.02 -6.03
C GLU A 509 -2.03 -56.50 -5.96
N THR A 510 -1.68 -55.61 -6.88
CA THR A 510 -0.35 -55.02 -6.91
C THR A 510 -0.39 -53.68 -6.19
N CYS A 511 0.63 -53.44 -5.37
CA CYS A 511 0.81 -52.17 -4.67
C CYS A 511 1.39 -51.13 -5.64
N LEU A 512 0.57 -50.16 -6.05
CA LEU A 512 0.89 -49.17 -7.07
C LEU A 512 0.91 -47.74 -6.50
N PRO A 513 1.74 -46.85 -7.05
CA PRO A 513 1.78 -45.45 -6.61
C PRO A 513 0.59 -44.67 -7.17
N PHE A 514 -0.06 -43.91 -6.29
CA PHE A 514 -1.11 -42.94 -6.62
C PHE A 514 -0.71 -41.56 -6.10
N PRO A 515 -1.32 -40.47 -6.59
CA PRO A 515 -1.10 -39.16 -6.01
C PRO A 515 -1.46 -39.15 -4.53
N ALA A 516 -0.64 -38.48 -3.72
CA ALA A 516 -0.95 -38.25 -2.32
C ALA A 516 -2.29 -37.49 -2.18
N ASP A 517 -3.05 -37.80 -1.14
CA ASP A 517 -4.27 -37.08 -0.77
C ASP A 517 -3.90 -35.97 0.19
N LEU A 518 -3.65 -34.78 -0.35
CA LEU A 518 -3.11 -33.63 0.37
C LEU A 518 -4.17 -32.54 0.55
N ARG A 519 -4.07 -31.82 1.66
CA ARG A 519 -4.88 -30.66 1.99
C ARG A 519 -4.00 -29.55 2.55
N ILE A 520 -4.30 -28.32 2.17
CA ILE A 520 -3.59 -27.13 2.67
C ILE A 520 -4.57 -26.19 3.35
N LEU A 521 -4.27 -25.77 4.58
CA LEU A 521 -4.91 -24.63 5.21
C LEU A 521 -4.16 -23.36 4.78
N ILE A 522 -4.83 -22.50 4.02
CA ILE A 522 -4.26 -21.28 3.46
C ILE A 522 -5.32 -20.18 3.39
N ALA A 523 -4.88 -18.94 3.62
CA ALA A 523 -5.68 -17.74 3.40
C ALA A 523 -5.68 -17.37 1.91
N VAL A 524 -6.86 -17.38 1.30
CA VAL A 524 -7.04 -16.98 -0.10
C VAL A 524 -7.73 -15.62 -0.20
N PRO A 525 -7.26 -14.70 -1.08
CA PRO A 525 -8.01 -13.51 -1.41
C PRO A 525 -9.09 -13.84 -2.45
N LEU A 526 -10.27 -13.24 -2.30
CA LEU A 526 -11.35 -13.38 -3.28
C LEU A 526 -11.40 -12.18 -4.22
N LYS A 527 -11.46 -12.45 -5.52
CA LYS A 527 -11.85 -11.45 -6.52
C LYS A 527 -13.32 -11.11 -6.27
N SER A 528 -13.70 -9.85 -6.50
CA SER A 528 -15.08 -9.36 -6.31
C SER A 528 -16.09 -10.33 -6.93
N VAL A 529 -16.85 -11.00 -6.06
CA VAL A 529 -17.97 -11.84 -6.45
C VAL A 529 -19.14 -10.92 -6.80
N GLU A 530 -19.93 -11.23 -7.82
CA GLU A 530 -21.14 -10.47 -8.14
C GLU A 530 -22.04 -10.36 -6.90
N GLY A 531 -22.20 -9.14 -6.37
CA GLY A 531 -23.03 -8.85 -5.19
C GLY A 531 -22.25 -8.63 -3.90
N GLU A 532 -20.93 -8.80 -3.90
CA GLU A 532 -20.07 -8.49 -2.75
C GLU A 532 -19.15 -7.31 -3.00
N ILE A 533 -18.91 -6.58 -1.92
CA ILE A 533 -17.75 -5.73 -1.80
C ILE A 533 -16.59 -6.65 -1.44
N SER A 534 -15.66 -6.87 -2.37
CA SER A 534 -14.42 -7.66 -2.17
C SER A 534 -13.54 -7.18 -1.01
N ARG A 535 -13.98 -6.16 -0.29
CA ARG A 535 -13.23 -5.36 0.66
C ARG A 535 -14.13 -5.01 1.82
N PHE A 536 -13.52 -4.82 2.98
CA PHE A 536 -14.21 -4.18 4.09
C PHE A 536 -14.74 -2.81 3.65
N VAL A 537 -16.00 -2.48 3.92
CA VAL A 537 -16.52 -1.14 3.70
C VAL A 537 -17.22 -0.65 4.94
N TYR A 538 -16.85 0.56 5.34
CA TYR A 538 -17.49 1.29 6.39
C TYR A 538 -17.94 2.64 5.86
N GLU A 539 -19.24 2.88 5.86
CA GLU A 539 -19.81 4.17 5.45
C GLU A 539 -20.08 5.02 6.70
N HIS A 540 -19.45 6.17 6.75
CA HIS A 540 -19.64 7.17 7.79
C HIS A 540 -20.47 8.34 7.23
N GLU A 541 -21.69 8.50 7.75
CA GLU A 541 -22.53 9.63 7.39
C GLU A 541 -21.96 10.92 8.00
N ILE A 542 -21.72 11.93 7.17
CA ILE A 542 -21.09 13.16 7.64
C ILE A 542 -22.07 13.90 8.58
N PRO A 543 -21.63 14.41 9.75
CA PRO A 543 -22.49 15.20 10.63
C PRO A 543 -23.15 16.38 9.92
N LYS A 544 -24.43 16.66 10.22
CA LYS A 544 -25.22 17.73 9.58
C LYS A 544 -24.55 19.12 9.58
N LYS A 545 -23.67 19.41 10.54
CA LYS A 545 -22.93 20.67 10.63
C LYS A 545 -21.93 20.88 9.48
N PHE A 546 -21.47 19.80 8.85
CA PHE A 546 -20.55 19.83 7.72
C PHE A 546 -21.27 19.63 6.38
N ARG A 547 -22.58 19.36 6.38
CA ARG A 547 -23.33 19.22 5.13
C ARG A 547 -23.73 20.60 4.64
N ASN A 548 -23.39 20.92 3.40
CA ASN A 548 -23.93 22.08 2.71
C ASN A 548 -25.46 21.95 2.64
N LYS A 549 -26.17 22.87 3.30
CA LYS A 549 -27.62 22.98 3.12
C LYS A 549 -27.85 23.71 1.80
N PRO A 550 -28.50 23.09 0.81
CA PRO A 550 -28.87 23.82 -0.39
C PRO A 550 -29.73 25.02 0.01
N ILE A 551 -29.47 26.16 -0.63
CA ILE A 551 -30.32 27.34 -0.49
C ILE A 551 -31.73 26.93 -0.95
N SER A 552 -32.73 27.26 -0.14
CA SER A 552 -34.13 27.04 -0.53
C SER A 552 -34.41 27.83 -1.80
N ILE A 553 -34.91 27.15 -2.83
CA ILE A 553 -35.30 27.77 -4.09
C ILE A 553 -36.33 28.88 -3.79
N PRO A 554 -36.19 30.10 -4.34
CA PRO A 554 -37.16 31.17 -4.15
C PRO A 554 -38.57 30.70 -4.53
N SER A 555 -39.57 30.99 -3.69
CA SER A 555 -40.96 30.70 -4.00
C SER A 555 -41.43 31.57 -5.18
N GLY A 556 -42.14 30.98 -6.16
CA GLY A 556 -42.74 31.72 -7.29
C GLY A 556 -42.03 31.58 -8.63
N LEU A 557 -41.11 30.62 -8.79
CA LEU A 557 -40.58 30.26 -10.10
C LEU A 557 -41.66 29.52 -10.91
N GLU A 558 -42.02 30.06 -12.08
CA GLU A 558 -43.02 29.47 -12.99
C GLU A 558 -42.57 28.09 -13.49
N ASP A 559 -41.28 27.95 -13.74
CA ASP A 559 -40.64 26.69 -14.10
C ASP A 559 -40.33 25.92 -12.82
N ASN A 560 -41.21 25.02 -12.39
CA ASN A 560 -40.97 24.07 -11.29
C ASN A 560 -39.65 23.32 -11.53
N PRO A 561 -38.50 23.75 -10.98
CA PRO A 561 -37.25 23.18 -11.39
C PRO A 561 -37.14 21.77 -10.80
N ARG A 562 -36.66 20.83 -11.61
CA ARG A 562 -36.53 19.43 -11.20
C ARG A 562 -35.70 19.38 -9.92
N LYS A 563 -36.25 18.76 -8.86
CA LYS A 563 -35.50 18.45 -7.65
C LYS A 563 -34.32 17.56 -8.04
N ILE A 564 -33.12 18.11 -8.01
CA ILE A 564 -31.89 17.34 -8.16
C ILE A 564 -31.71 16.55 -6.88
N ASP A 565 -31.39 15.26 -6.99
CA ASP A 565 -31.11 14.44 -5.83
C ASP A 565 -29.81 14.94 -5.19
N LEU A 566 -29.92 15.47 -3.97
CA LEU A 566 -28.87 16.25 -3.30
C LEU A 566 -27.80 15.38 -2.63
N ASN A 567 -27.78 14.08 -2.91
CA ASN A 567 -26.68 13.22 -2.50
C ASN A 567 -25.44 13.57 -3.33
N VAL A 568 -24.75 14.63 -2.90
CA VAL A 568 -23.36 14.89 -3.25
C VAL A 568 -22.60 13.59 -2.99
N GLY A 569 -21.91 13.09 -4.01
CA GLY A 569 -21.36 11.74 -4.03
C GLY A 569 -20.56 11.38 -2.77
N THR A 570 -20.48 10.09 -2.48
CA THR A 570 -19.68 9.55 -1.37
C THR A 570 -18.19 9.75 -1.65
N LYS A 571 -17.45 10.33 -0.71
CA LYS A 571 -15.98 10.35 -0.80
C LYS A 571 -15.44 9.00 -0.39
N VAL A 572 -14.63 8.41 -1.26
CA VAL A 572 -14.06 7.08 -1.06
C VAL A 572 -12.63 7.23 -0.55
N VAL A 573 -12.36 6.63 0.60
CA VAL A 573 -11.04 6.52 1.21
C VAL A 573 -10.61 5.08 1.11
N VAL A 574 -9.45 4.81 0.54
CA VAL A 574 -8.89 3.45 0.49
C VAL A 574 -7.84 3.32 1.58
N ASP A 575 -8.05 2.38 2.50
CA ASP A 575 -7.09 2.06 3.55
C ASP A 575 -6.66 0.59 3.44
N GLU A 576 -5.46 0.36 2.93
CA GLU A 576 -4.92 -0.98 2.73
C GLU A 576 -4.58 -1.72 4.05
N GLN A 577 -4.55 -1.01 5.18
CA GLN A 577 -4.26 -1.60 6.48
C GLN A 577 -5.48 -2.33 7.06
N ILE A 578 -6.69 -1.90 6.71
CA ILE A 578 -7.93 -2.52 7.18
C ILE A 578 -8.24 -3.73 6.30
N THR A 579 -7.88 -4.93 6.77
CA THR A 579 -8.14 -6.17 6.04
C THR A 579 -9.15 -7.01 6.81
N LEU A 580 -10.32 -7.26 6.24
CA LEU A 580 -11.29 -8.20 6.82
C LEU A 580 -10.82 -9.63 6.54
N ALA A 581 -10.81 -10.46 7.57
CA ALA A 581 -10.38 -11.85 7.46
C ALA A 581 -11.36 -12.79 8.15
N TYR A 582 -11.50 -13.97 7.56
CA TYR A 582 -12.26 -15.08 8.09
C TYR A 582 -11.36 -16.29 8.25
N GLN A 583 -11.40 -16.91 9.43
CA GLN A 583 -10.65 -18.11 9.73
C GLN A 583 -11.57 -19.28 10.02
N ALA A 584 -11.49 -20.32 9.20
CA ALA A 584 -12.15 -21.58 9.49
C ALA A 584 -11.40 -22.38 10.56
N LYS A 585 -12.16 -22.91 11.52
CA LYS A 585 -11.69 -23.95 12.44
C LYS A 585 -12.18 -25.31 11.95
N TYR A 586 -11.28 -26.29 11.91
CA TYR A 586 -11.57 -27.65 11.48
C TYR A 586 -11.33 -28.65 12.61
N LYS A 587 -12.11 -29.74 12.63
CA LYS A 587 -11.86 -30.93 13.45
C LYS A 587 -11.79 -32.17 12.58
N PHE A 588 -10.90 -33.09 12.94
CA PHE A 588 -10.82 -34.41 12.34
C PHE A 588 -11.86 -35.32 13.02
N GLN A 589 -12.77 -35.88 12.24
CA GLN A 589 -13.79 -36.81 12.71
C GLN A 589 -13.70 -38.12 11.94
N LYS A 590 -13.72 -39.25 12.64
CA LYS A 590 -13.75 -40.56 11.99
C LYS A 590 -15.19 -40.86 11.53
N ASN A 591 -15.39 -41.03 10.23
CA ASN A 591 -16.68 -41.42 9.67
C ASN A 591 -16.94 -42.90 10.03
N THR A 592 -17.99 -43.14 10.81
CA THR A 592 -18.35 -44.47 11.31
C THR A 592 -18.71 -45.48 10.22
N LYS A 593 -19.11 -45.02 9.02
CA LYS A 593 -19.50 -45.89 7.90
C LYS A 593 -18.32 -46.29 7.01
N THR A 594 -17.38 -45.37 6.80
CA THR A 594 -16.27 -45.57 5.85
C THR A 594 -14.94 -45.87 6.53
N ASP A 595 -14.90 -45.72 7.86
CA ASP A 595 -13.69 -45.74 8.68
C ASP A 595 -12.66 -44.65 8.33
N LYS A 596 -13.02 -43.72 7.44
CA LYS A 596 -12.15 -42.64 6.99
C LYS A 596 -12.21 -41.45 7.93
N ILE A 597 -11.08 -40.80 8.13
CA ILE A 597 -11.02 -39.52 8.85
C ILE A 597 -11.45 -38.42 7.87
N GLU A 598 -12.51 -37.71 8.22
CA GLU A 598 -13.03 -36.55 7.52
C GLU A 598 -12.64 -35.28 8.27
N ILE A 599 -12.39 -34.20 7.53
CA ILE A 599 -12.14 -32.88 8.10
C ILE A 599 -13.45 -32.11 8.03
N VAL A 600 -14.00 -31.77 9.20
CA VAL A 600 -15.28 -31.07 9.32
C VAL A 600 -15.01 -29.67 9.84
N GLN A 601 -15.52 -28.66 9.11
CA GLN A 601 -15.50 -27.27 9.59
C GLN A 601 -16.43 -27.15 10.80
N THR A 602 -15.93 -26.60 11.90
CA THR A 602 -16.69 -26.44 13.14
C THR A 602 -17.11 -25.02 13.44
N ASP A 603 -16.31 -24.04 13.06
CA ASP A 603 -16.54 -22.63 13.40
C ASP A 603 -15.81 -21.72 12.40
N VAL A 604 -16.23 -20.45 12.31
CA VAL A 604 -15.55 -19.41 11.53
C VAL A 604 -15.32 -18.20 12.43
N LEU A 605 -14.05 -17.93 12.72
CA LEU A 605 -13.66 -16.71 13.41
C LEU A 605 -13.59 -15.54 12.42
N THR A 606 -13.95 -14.34 12.88
CA THR A 606 -13.77 -13.09 12.13
C THR A 606 -12.93 -12.14 12.95
N ASN A 607 -12.02 -11.41 12.28
CA ASN A 607 -11.23 -10.36 12.93
C ASN A 607 -12.03 -9.06 13.13
N PHE A 608 -13.23 -8.93 12.55
CA PHE A 608 -14.03 -7.71 12.61
C PHE A 608 -14.20 -7.17 14.04
N LYS A 609 -14.51 -8.07 14.99
CA LYS A 609 -14.67 -7.71 16.41
C LYS A 609 -13.36 -7.66 17.18
N THR A 610 -12.39 -8.52 16.87
CA THR A 610 -11.13 -8.62 17.63
C THR A 610 -10.16 -7.49 17.30
N GLU A 611 -10.13 -7.03 16.06
CA GLU A 611 -9.29 -5.90 15.62
C GLU A 611 -10.03 -4.56 15.64
N GLU A 612 -11.31 -4.56 16.03
CA GLU A 612 -12.15 -3.36 16.09
C GLU A 612 -12.12 -2.57 14.76
N LEU A 613 -12.27 -3.26 13.62
CA LEU A 613 -12.10 -2.67 12.28
C LEU A 613 -12.99 -1.44 12.05
N GLU A 614 -14.19 -1.43 12.63
CA GLU A 614 -15.09 -0.28 12.63
C GLU A 614 -14.45 0.97 13.27
N LYS A 615 -13.72 0.82 14.38
CA LYS A 615 -13.04 1.94 15.03
C LYS A 615 -11.85 2.44 14.21
N LEU A 616 -11.14 1.55 13.52
CA LEU A 616 -10.07 1.94 12.59
C LEU A 616 -10.63 2.75 11.42
N ALA A 617 -11.72 2.28 10.83
CA ALA A 617 -12.38 2.99 9.74
C ALA A 617 -12.99 4.33 10.19
N LEU A 618 -13.58 4.39 11.38
CA LEU A 618 -14.01 5.65 11.99
C LEU A 618 -12.85 6.62 12.19
N ALA A 619 -11.69 6.14 12.65
CA ALA A 619 -10.51 6.98 12.79
C ALA A 619 -10.08 7.58 11.44
N GLN A 620 -10.14 6.79 10.36
CA GLN A 620 -9.82 7.27 9.03
C GLN A 620 -10.86 8.25 8.47
N ALA A 621 -12.15 7.99 8.69
CA ALA A 621 -13.22 8.93 8.33
C ALA A 621 -13.09 10.26 9.08
N ASP A 622 -12.63 10.22 10.33
CA ASP A 622 -12.34 11.39 11.14
C ASP A 622 -11.19 12.25 10.59
N VAL A 623 -10.11 11.63 10.09
CA VAL A 623 -9.02 12.35 9.41
C VAL A 623 -9.56 13.12 8.21
N GLU A 624 -10.42 12.48 7.42
CA GLU A 624 -11.06 13.14 6.29
C GLU A 624 -12.05 14.23 6.70
N LEU A 625 -12.77 14.06 7.81
CA LEU A 625 -13.63 15.11 8.36
C LEU A 625 -12.83 16.35 8.78
N ILE A 626 -11.62 16.18 9.32
CA ILE A 626 -10.72 17.29 9.64
C ILE A 626 -10.30 18.01 8.35
N ASN A 627 -10.02 17.27 7.28
CA ASN A 627 -9.69 17.85 5.97
C ASN A 627 -10.89 18.55 5.28
N LEU A 628 -12.12 18.34 5.77
CA LEU A 628 -13.33 18.98 5.25
C LEU A 628 -13.71 20.25 6.03
N GLU A 629 -13.03 20.57 7.14
CA GLU A 629 -13.27 21.83 7.84
C GLU A 629 -12.87 23.01 6.95
N LEU A 630 -13.81 23.95 6.79
CA LEU A 630 -13.68 25.14 5.94
C LEU A 630 -12.40 25.89 6.29
N GLU A 631 -11.51 26.00 5.31
CA GLU A 631 -10.37 26.89 5.36
C GLU A 631 -10.84 28.25 4.85
N ASP A 632 -11.16 29.18 5.77
CA ASP A 632 -11.16 30.60 5.43
C ASP A 632 -9.74 30.92 4.95
N GLY A 633 -9.57 31.15 3.66
CA GLY A 633 -8.30 31.52 3.06
C GLY A 633 -8.15 33.03 3.03
N GLY A 634 -6.94 33.52 3.25
CA GLY A 634 -6.68 34.95 3.14
C GLY A 634 -5.23 35.26 2.91
N SER A 635 -4.97 36.42 2.32
CA SER A 635 -3.63 36.98 2.31
C SER A 635 -3.67 38.46 2.62
N GLY A 636 -2.67 38.95 3.35
CA GLY A 636 -2.51 40.36 3.65
C GLY A 636 -1.07 40.78 3.36
N THR A 637 -0.87 41.86 2.62
CA THR A 637 0.46 42.47 2.43
C THR A 637 0.54 43.75 3.24
N TYR A 638 1.60 43.86 4.02
CA TYR A 638 1.82 44.92 4.99
C TYR A 638 3.11 45.67 4.69
N ALA A 639 3.09 46.97 4.96
CA ALA A 639 4.29 47.81 4.90
C ALA A 639 5.24 47.48 6.08
N GLY A 640 6.54 47.41 5.79
CA GLY A 640 7.58 47.17 6.77
C GLY A 640 7.71 45.73 7.26
N LEU A 641 8.35 45.59 8.42
CA LEU A 641 8.65 44.31 9.06
C LEU A 641 7.62 43.99 10.16
N ILE A 642 6.81 42.96 9.90
CA ILE A 642 5.82 42.43 10.85
C ILE A 642 6.29 41.07 11.37
N LYS A 643 6.44 40.97 12.70
CA LYS A 643 6.87 39.73 13.37
C LYS A 643 5.66 38.94 13.84
N VAL A 644 5.23 37.96 13.05
CA VAL A 644 4.09 37.08 13.38
C VAL A 644 4.51 35.62 13.29
N ASN A 645 4.27 34.87 14.38
CA ASN A 645 4.59 33.44 14.41
C ASN A 645 3.59 32.64 13.56
N LEU A 646 4.08 31.55 12.97
CA LEU A 646 3.24 30.52 12.39
C LEU A 646 2.49 29.79 13.52
N ASP A 647 1.17 29.68 13.41
CA ASP A 647 0.31 29.21 14.49
C ASP A 647 -0.67 28.10 14.10
N GLY A 648 -0.60 27.61 12.86
CA GLY A 648 -1.49 26.56 12.34
C GLY A 648 -2.46 27.08 11.29
N ALA A 649 -3.03 28.28 11.50
CA ALA A 649 -3.82 28.99 10.49
C ALA A 649 -2.91 29.80 9.55
N LEU A 650 -1.92 30.53 10.07
CA LEU A 650 -0.96 31.24 9.23
C LEU A 650 0.03 30.27 8.61
N GLN A 651 -0.19 29.91 7.34
CA GLN A 651 0.61 28.90 6.64
C GLN A 651 1.92 29.43 6.09
N GLN A 652 1.93 30.70 5.65
CA GLN A 652 3.10 31.30 5.02
C GLN A 652 3.30 32.75 5.46
N VAL A 653 4.54 33.12 5.71
CA VAL A 653 4.99 34.49 5.96
C VAL A 653 6.12 34.80 4.98
N ALA A 654 5.93 35.77 4.09
CA ALA A 654 6.96 36.23 3.17
C ALA A 654 7.44 37.63 3.57
N ILE A 655 8.75 37.83 3.69
CA ILE A 655 9.37 39.14 3.93
C ILE A 655 10.19 39.47 2.69
N ARG A 656 9.90 40.61 2.06
CA ARG A 656 10.61 41.07 0.87
C ARG A 656 11.27 42.41 1.13
N LEU A 657 12.57 42.48 0.86
CA LEU A 657 13.35 43.70 0.72
C LEU A 657 13.52 43.98 -0.78
N ASP A 658 13.03 45.12 -1.25
CA ASP A 658 13.25 45.58 -2.62
C ASP A 658 14.57 46.35 -2.77
N THR A 659 14.91 46.69 -4.03
CA THR A 659 16.16 47.39 -4.37
C THR A 659 16.21 48.84 -3.92
N GLN A 660 15.07 49.43 -3.50
CA GLN A 660 14.98 50.78 -2.96
C GLN A 660 15.08 50.80 -1.43
N GLY A 661 15.21 49.63 -0.79
CA GLY A 661 15.22 49.49 0.66
C GLY A 661 13.82 49.40 1.28
N GLY A 662 12.77 49.38 0.47
CA GLY A 662 11.40 49.12 0.91
C GLY A 662 11.26 47.68 1.41
N MET A 663 10.64 47.51 2.57
CA MET A 663 10.37 46.19 3.14
C MET A 663 8.86 45.95 3.18
N LYS A 664 8.43 44.74 2.79
CA LYS A 664 7.03 44.31 2.83
C LYS A 664 6.94 42.96 3.50
N THR A 665 5.90 42.77 4.30
CA THR A 665 5.56 41.46 4.88
C THR A 665 4.24 40.98 4.30
N THR A 666 4.20 39.82 3.67
CA THR A 666 2.97 39.18 3.21
C THR A 666 2.66 37.99 4.11
N LEU A 667 1.46 37.98 4.69
CA LEU A 667 0.96 36.90 5.52
C LEU A 667 -0.11 36.14 4.74
N SER A 668 -0.11 34.81 4.83
CA SER A 668 -1.15 33.97 4.28
C SER A 668 -1.76 33.07 5.33
N LEU A 669 -3.08 33.04 5.34
CA LEU A 669 -3.90 32.21 6.20
C LEU A 669 -4.49 31.08 5.36
N ASN A 670 -4.27 29.85 5.82
CA ASN A 670 -4.69 28.59 5.20
C ASN A 670 -4.25 28.34 3.75
N ARG A 671 -3.37 29.18 3.17
CA ARG A 671 -2.75 28.94 1.86
C ARG A 671 -1.27 29.29 1.84
N GLU A 672 -0.59 28.82 0.80
CA GLU A 672 0.71 29.37 0.38
C GLU A 672 0.44 30.44 -0.68
N VAL A 673 0.95 31.67 -0.50
CA VAL A 673 0.77 32.81 -1.41
C VAL A 673 1.62 32.67 -2.69
N ASN A 674 2.75 31.98 -2.61
CA ASN A 674 3.66 31.87 -3.74
C ASN A 674 3.34 30.66 -4.64
N ILE A 675 2.60 30.91 -5.73
CA ILE A 675 2.28 29.92 -6.79
C ILE A 675 3.51 29.24 -7.42
N THR A 676 4.70 29.82 -7.30
CA THR A 676 5.93 29.26 -7.89
C THR A 676 6.45 28.08 -7.08
N VAL A 677 6.09 28.02 -5.80
CA VAL A 677 6.42 26.89 -4.93
C VAL A 677 5.20 25.97 -4.93
N PRO A 678 5.30 24.72 -5.44
CA PRO A 678 4.20 23.76 -5.39
C PRO A 678 3.68 23.64 -3.97
N ASP A 679 2.38 23.36 -3.80
CA ASP A 679 1.82 23.19 -2.45
C ASP A 679 2.56 22.09 -1.69
N PHE A 680 2.49 22.11 -0.36
CA PHE A 680 3.22 21.16 0.46
C PHE A 680 2.94 19.68 0.08
N ASN A 681 1.69 19.32 -0.21
CA ASN A 681 1.30 17.96 -0.56
C ASN A 681 1.86 17.56 -1.94
N GLU A 682 1.89 18.49 -2.88
CA GLU A 682 2.47 18.34 -4.21
C GLU A 682 4.00 18.19 -4.13
N ARG A 683 4.68 18.94 -3.25
CA ARG A 683 6.13 18.76 -2.99
C ARG A 683 6.42 17.35 -2.48
N GLN A 684 5.61 16.83 -1.55
CA GLN A 684 5.74 15.47 -1.03
C GLN A 684 5.49 14.42 -2.13
N ARG A 685 4.42 14.58 -2.90
CA ARG A 685 4.11 13.70 -4.04
C ARG A 685 5.26 13.67 -5.04
N ASN A 686 5.84 14.83 -5.35
CA ASN A 686 6.99 14.95 -6.25
C ASN A 686 8.25 14.31 -5.67
N GLN A 687 8.47 14.36 -4.36
CA GLN A 687 9.56 13.65 -3.68
C GLN A 687 9.34 12.12 -3.71
N HIS A 688 8.16 11.63 -3.32
CA HIS A 688 7.81 10.21 -3.40
C HIS A 688 7.94 9.66 -4.83
N LEU A 689 7.50 10.43 -5.84
CA LEU A 689 7.66 10.06 -7.25
C LEU A 689 9.14 9.93 -7.63
N LYS A 690 9.98 10.90 -7.22
CA LYS A 690 11.44 10.85 -7.46
C LYS A 690 12.08 9.63 -6.78
N GLU A 691 11.67 9.29 -5.57
CA GLU A 691 12.16 8.10 -4.86
C GLU A 691 11.71 6.80 -5.51
N MET A 692 10.44 6.69 -5.91
CA MET A 692 9.93 5.55 -6.66
C MET A 692 10.70 5.36 -7.97
N ILE A 693 10.95 6.44 -8.73
CA ILE A 693 11.75 6.41 -9.95
C ILE A 693 13.19 5.96 -9.64
N LYS A 694 13.77 6.42 -8.53
CA LYS A 694 15.11 6.02 -8.09
C LYS A 694 15.18 4.53 -7.73
N ILE A 695 14.24 4.02 -6.94
CA ILE A 695 14.12 2.60 -6.57
C ILE A 695 13.93 1.76 -7.83
N TYR A 696 12.99 2.14 -8.70
CA TYR A 696 12.76 1.45 -9.96
C TYR A 696 14.05 1.37 -10.79
N ASN A 697 14.76 2.50 -10.98
CA ASN A 697 16.02 2.55 -11.71
C ASN A 697 17.17 1.74 -11.07
N GLN A 698 17.14 1.50 -9.76
CA GLN A 698 18.10 0.65 -9.06
C GLN A 698 17.75 -0.84 -9.16
N THR A 699 16.46 -1.18 -9.16
CA THR A 699 15.97 -2.55 -9.28
C THR A 699 15.97 -3.08 -10.71
N VAL A 700 15.84 -2.20 -11.71
CA VAL A 700 15.94 -2.58 -13.12
C VAL A 700 17.41 -2.84 -13.43
N ASP A 701 17.76 -4.13 -13.50
CA ASP A 701 19.06 -4.60 -13.92
C ASP A 701 19.33 -4.21 -15.38
N LYS A 702 19.95 -3.03 -15.57
CA LYS A 702 20.31 -2.48 -16.89
C LYS A 702 21.31 -3.36 -17.66
N THR A 703 21.87 -4.40 -17.02
CA THR A 703 22.80 -5.33 -17.68
C THR A 703 22.08 -6.44 -18.44
N LYS A 704 20.79 -6.70 -18.14
CA LYS A 704 19.95 -7.54 -19.00
C LYS A 704 19.57 -6.74 -20.24
N LYS A 705 20.42 -6.79 -21.27
CA LYS A 705 20.01 -6.44 -22.63
C LYS A 705 18.77 -7.25 -22.95
N VAL A 706 17.61 -6.61 -22.95
CA VAL A 706 16.39 -7.16 -23.53
C VAL A 706 16.76 -7.51 -24.97
N LYS A 707 16.83 -8.81 -25.30
CA LYS A 707 16.99 -9.23 -26.69
C LYS A 707 15.71 -8.80 -27.39
N PRO A 708 15.73 -7.88 -28.37
CA PRO A 708 14.52 -7.40 -29.05
C PRO A 708 13.94 -8.45 -30.03
N LYS A 709 14.30 -9.72 -29.88
CA LYS A 709 13.77 -10.84 -30.65
C LYS A 709 13.28 -11.92 -29.69
N GLY A 710 11.97 -11.92 -29.45
CA GLY A 710 11.25 -12.84 -28.58
C GLY A 710 10.20 -12.08 -27.79
#